data_AF-A0A1S8BGY9-F1
#
_entry.id   AF-A0A1S8BGY9-F1
#
_cell.length_a   1.000
_cell.length_b   1.000
_cell.length_c   1.000
_cell.angle_alpha   90.00
_cell.angle_beta   90.00
_cell.angle_gamma   90.00
#
_symmetry.space_group_name_H-M   'P 1'
#
loop_
_entity.id
_entity.type
_entity.pdbx_description
1 polymer ?
#
loop_
_entity_poly.entity_id
_entity_poly.type
_entity_poly.pdbx_seq_one_letter_code
_entity_poly.pdbx_strand_id
1 'polypeptide(L)'
;MDLDHDIYVANDGPPLRPNQPPNGTDETVNPSLIFGATLPLKDGTQLPPSPRDPTLGPFTEPTGEPMMESESDDSSDDATTARYPQRAMVVINAPKPKSETLPYSSSRSGLVYDVRMRFHTEPLDAMLSEDDIHPEDPRRIMEIFNELAEAGLVETPSHHVTEPDFSLWRINARPATEEEVCLVHTRDHYLQVRAYQDEEQDMLNDMAAEMDSVYLHPATFSCASLSAGGAIEAARAVVAGHVRNAIAVIRPPGHHAEHNAPGGFCFFNNVSVAARVCQQDFPDKCRKILILDWDVHHGNGVQRAFYNDPNVLYISIHVHMNGTFYPSNNYGDHTHCGEGPGEGKNVNIPWSSQGMGDGDYMYAFQQVVMPIAQEFDPDLVIVASGFDAADGDRLGKCFVTPPCYAHMTHMLMSLANGKVVVCLEGGYNLQSIAKSAVAVTRTLMGEPPDRLGEGIEPSPLGLSTVELVKRHQSRYWKCMYPKQHSGAIANTLHARRIHDIVRQADATDFWNEYRMTELFILRDKISKSFEKQVLATHNFAEERPLLVIFHEPPETTALPDPRSTKISLHNIFVVTDVTKTYVEWAVKNGFGVIDVNIPEHITDPNGVPEFADADPDDLRGFLTRELATYLWENYISLGENTHKFFMGVGAAYGGILDLLGENDDCTKETDHTFAFIAENSLQSIKKLTDDYIGDWYYNSSHIYVAQNHAAWDPARQRKLRKKYGYVVRSPHDDLSNMLEEHRDEVTDIMLQLTEEWREEQAEAAKLRAAEEAQNPAKRHQSNSAAFLQNSTIYDSNGTSGPTSNSSGPTSAAGSNSMTDGNGNRGGGRGIRHTSLPAPAADPRSTPMIRSPSGHGAHPRGPPLGNFTITPTRRAGSGSVSPGKRTRGE
;
A
#
# COMPACT_ATOMS: atom_id res chain seq x y z
N MET A 1 0.55 -59.44 28.80
CA MET A 1 -0.38 -60.57 29.03
C MET A 1 -1.05 -60.81 27.71
N ASP A 2 -0.94 -62.02 27.21
CA ASP A 2 -1.34 -62.43 25.86
C ASP A 2 -2.87 -62.58 25.74
N LEU A 3 -3.43 -62.41 24.53
CA LEU A 3 -3.99 -63.52 23.73
C LEU A 3 -4.80 -63.03 22.51
N ASP A 4 -4.62 -63.72 21.39
CA ASP A 4 -5.41 -63.62 20.15
C ASP A 4 -6.79 -64.33 20.26
N HIS A 5 -7.79 -63.89 19.47
CA HIS A 5 -8.34 -64.63 18.32
C HIS A 5 -9.73 -64.15 17.82
N ASP A 6 -9.86 -64.09 16.49
CA ASP A 6 -11.01 -64.39 15.60
C ASP A 6 -12.34 -63.61 15.74
N ILE A 7 -13.01 -63.21 14.64
CA ILE A 7 -13.69 -64.09 13.67
C ILE A 7 -13.82 -63.44 12.27
N TYR A 8 -13.54 -64.22 11.22
CA TYR A 8 -13.92 -63.95 9.82
C TYR A 8 -15.33 -64.50 9.52
N VAL A 9 -16.12 -63.81 8.68
CA VAL A 9 -17.27 -64.40 7.96
C VAL A 9 -17.21 -63.98 6.49
N ALA A 10 -17.20 -64.96 5.59
CA ALA A 10 -17.22 -64.75 4.14
C ALA A 10 -18.64 -64.64 3.58
N ASN A 11 -18.79 -64.06 2.40
CA ASN A 11 -19.98 -64.29 1.56
C ASN A 11 -19.64 -64.15 0.07
N ASP A 12 -20.05 -65.11 -0.75
CA ASP A 12 -19.69 -65.22 -2.17
C ASP A 12 -20.54 -64.31 -3.09
N GLY A 13 -19.91 -63.81 -4.16
CA GLY A 13 -20.56 -63.06 -5.25
C GLY A 13 -19.97 -63.43 -6.63
N PRO A 14 -20.73 -63.28 -7.74
CA PRO A 14 -20.38 -63.84 -9.05
C PRO A 14 -19.29 -63.04 -9.80
N PRO A 15 -18.60 -63.66 -10.80
CA PRO A 15 -17.43 -63.06 -11.43
C PRO A 15 -17.74 -61.86 -12.33
N LEU A 16 -16.80 -60.91 -12.33
CA LEU A 16 -16.83 -59.64 -13.04
C LEU A 16 -16.82 -59.76 -14.58
N ARG A 17 -17.42 -58.79 -15.26
CA ARG A 17 -17.29 -58.59 -16.72
C ARG A 17 -16.06 -57.71 -17.01
N PRO A 18 -15.18 -58.06 -17.96
CA PRO A 18 -14.09 -57.20 -18.37
C PRO A 18 -14.59 -56.13 -19.36
N ASN A 19 -14.58 -54.85 -18.94
CA ASN A 19 -14.39 -53.63 -19.77
C ASN A 19 -14.72 -52.35 -18.96
N GLN A 20 -13.79 -51.95 -18.09
CA GLN A 20 -13.71 -50.58 -17.54
C GLN A 20 -12.22 -50.21 -17.41
N PRO A 21 -11.81 -48.97 -17.76
CA PRO A 21 -10.46 -48.48 -17.50
C PRO A 21 -10.28 -48.19 -16.00
N PRO A 22 -9.04 -48.30 -15.45
CA PRO A 22 -8.83 -48.28 -14.01
C PRO A 22 -8.84 -46.85 -13.44
N ASN A 23 -9.79 -46.60 -12.54
CA ASN A 23 -9.73 -45.59 -11.49
C ASN A 23 -10.49 -46.16 -10.28
N GLY A 24 -9.84 -46.99 -9.46
CA GLY A 24 -10.35 -47.33 -8.12
C GLY A 24 -10.09 -46.17 -7.17
N THR A 25 -10.90 -45.83 -6.15
CA THR A 25 -11.95 -46.55 -5.39
C THR A 25 -11.51 -47.67 -4.45
N ASP A 26 -10.22 -47.81 -4.16
CA ASP A 26 -9.75 -48.63 -3.03
C ASP A 26 -8.76 -47.84 -2.17
N GLU A 27 -8.93 -47.92 -0.86
CA GLU A 27 -7.97 -47.44 0.11
C GLU A 27 -6.78 -48.41 0.18
N THR A 28 -5.56 -47.87 0.33
CA THR A 28 -4.27 -48.60 0.28
C THR A 28 -3.90 -49.26 -1.06
N VAL A 29 -3.18 -48.51 -1.91
CA VAL A 29 -2.46 -49.05 -3.07
C VAL A 29 -0.98 -49.18 -2.72
N ASN A 30 -0.41 -50.37 -2.92
CA ASN A 30 1.01 -50.66 -2.62
C ASN A 30 1.94 -49.97 -3.65
N PRO A 31 2.86 -49.06 -3.23
CA PRO A 31 3.72 -48.30 -4.14
C PRO A 31 4.58 -49.17 -5.08
N SER A 32 5.00 -50.35 -4.62
CA SER A 32 5.89 -51.24 -5.38
C SER A 32 5.31 -51.80 -6.68
N LEU A 33 3.98 -51.75 -6.86
CA LEU A 33 3.31 -52.24 -8.07
C LEU A 33 3.15 -51.19 -9.17
N ILE A 34 3.42 -49.91 -8.89
CA ILE A 34 3.29 -48.81 -9.87
C ILE A 34 4.64 -48.45 -10.49
N PHE A 35 5.74 -48.61 -9.75
CA PHE A 35 7.09 -48.19 -10.18
C PHE A 35 8.04 -49.34 -10.58
N GLY A 36 7.56 -50.60 -10.60
CA GLY A 36 8.43 -51.78 -10.78
C GLY A 36 7.90 -52.84 -11.76
N ALA A 37 7.86 -52.56 -13.07
CA ALA A 37 7.53 -53.58 -14.08
C ALA A 37 8.18 -53.36 -15.47
N THR A 38 9.49 -53.59 -15.59
CA THR A 38 10.08 -53.99 -16.87
C THR A 38 9.67 -55.42 -17.19
N LEU A 39 8.81 -55.62 -18.19
CA LEU A 39 8.48 -56.94 -18.73
C LEU A 39 8.86 -57.06 -20.22
N PRO A 40 9.39 -58.23 -20.66
CA PRO A 40 10.08 -58.35 -21.94
C PRO A 40 9.15 -58.56 -23.14
N LEU A 41 9.59 -58.05 -24.29
CA LEU A 41 9.05 -58.40 -25.60
C LEU A 41 9.13 -59.91 -25.87
N LYS A 42 8.04 -60.52 -26.39
CA LYS A 42 8.13 -61.58 -27.42
C LYS A 42 6.83 -61.89 -28.18
N ASP A 43 6.96 -61.91 -29.50
CA ASP A 43 6.36 -62.79 -30.51
C ASP A 43 4.84 -63.05 -30.53
N GLY A 44 4.15 -62.20 -31.31
CA GLY A 44 3.48 -62.60 -32.57
C GLY A 44 2.48 -63.78 -32.59
N THR A 45 1.20 -63.45 -32.84
CA THR A 45 0.27 -64.28 -33.62
C THR A 45 -0.85 -63.42 -34.23
N GLN A 46 -1.23 -63.70 -35.49
CA GLN A 46 -2.30 -62.99 -36.21
C GLN A 46 -3.67 -63.66 -36.00
N LEU A 47 -4.74 -62.87 -35.93
CA LEU A 47 -6.13 -63.31 -36.12
C LEU A 47 -6.94 -62.29 -36.97
N PRO A 48 -8.06 -62.68 -37.61
CA PRO A 48 -8.40 -62.24 -38.97
C PRO A 48 -9.43 -61.09 -39.09
N PRO A 49 -9.61 -60.49 -40.29
CA PRO A 49 -10.52 -59.37 -40.52
C PRO A 49 -11.99 -59.76 -40.74
N SER A 50 -12.90 -58.85 -40.39
CA SER A 50 -14.36 -58.93 -40.61
C SER A 50 -14.78 -58.42 -42.01
N PRO A 51 -15.83 -58.98 -42.65
CA PRO A 51 -16.18 -58.68 -44.05
C PRO A 51 -17.05 -57.42 -44.28
N ARG A 52 -17.18 -57.02 -45.55
CA ARG A 52 -17.89 -55.82 -46.05
C ARG A 52 -19.33 -56.11 -46.54
N ASP A 53 -20.24 -55.15 -46.26
CA ASP A 53 -21.33 -54.54 -47.10
C ASP A 53 -22.36 -55.46 -47.84
N PRO A 54 -23.64 -55.05 -48.11
CA PRO A 54 -23.94 -54.03 -49.14
C PRO A 54 -25.26 -53.17 -49.02
N THR A 55 -25.18 -51.90 -49.47
CA THR A 55 -26.14 -51.12 -50.34
C THR A 55 -27.58 -50.73 -49.90
N LEU A 56 -27.92 -49.43 -50.04
CA LEU A 56 -28.91 -48.84 -51.01
C LEU A 56 -29.11 -47.30 -50.78
N GLY A 57 -29.12 -46.47 -51.85
CA GLY A 57 -29.30 -44.99 -51.82
C GLY A 57 -30.73 -44.53 -52.21
N PRO A 58 -30.96 -43.41 -52.95
CA PRO A 58 -30.12 -42.24 -53.32
C PRO A 58 -30.82 -40.87 -53.00
N PHE A 59 -30.24 -39.70 -53.35
CA PHE A 59 -30.96 -38.54 -53.97
C PHE A 59 -30.05 -37.32 -54.31
N THR A 60 -30.01 -36.97 -55.61
CA THR A 60 -29.83 -35.66 -56.29
C THR A 60 -28.91 -34.53 -55.77
N GLU A 61 -27.97 -34.16 -56.66
CA GLU A 61 -27.25 -32.88 -56.84
C GLU A 61 -28.19 -31.74 -57.38
N PRO A 62 -27.79 -30.43 -57.55
CA PRO A 62 -26.75 -30.05 -58.53
C PRO A 62 -25.89 -28.77 -58.34
N THR A 63 -24.73 -28.77 -59.01
CA THR A 63 -24.03 -27.66 -59.73
C THR A 63 -23.43 -26.43 -59.02
N GLY A 64 -22.16 -26.13 -59.35
CA GLY A 64 -21.48 -24.86 -59.03
C GLY A 64 -19.99 -24.73 -59.39
N GLU A 65 -19.58 -25.06 -60.63
CA GLU A 65 -18.24 -24.78 -61.20
C GLU A 65 -18.26 -23.48 -62.05
N PRO A 66 -17.14 -22.86 -62.52
CA PRO A 66 -15.84 -23.43 -62.97
C PRO A 66 -14.60 -22.73 -62.28
N MET A 67 -13.32 -22.74 -62.70
CA MET A 67 -12.60 -22.91 -63.99
C MET A 67 -11.19 -23.56 -63.87
N MET A 68 -10.61 -23.87 -65.04
CA MET A 68 -9.21 -24.19 -65.37
C MET A 68 -8.28 -22.94 -65.20
N GLU A 69 -6.93 -22.97 -65.24
CA GLU A 69 -5.99 -23.70 -66.13
C GLU A 69 -4.63 -24.08 -65.49
N SER A 70 -3.89 -24.94 -66.18
CA SER A 70 -2.48 -25.35 -66.00
C SER A 70 -1.59 -24.74 -67.11
N GLU A 71 -0.27 -24.93 -67.27
CA GLU A 71 0.72 -25.92 -66.82
C GLU A 71 2.12 -25.24 -66.70
N SER A 72 3.06 -25.76 -65.88
CA SER A 72 4.48 -25.99 -66.29
C SER A 72 5.44 -26.42 -65.15
N ASP A 73 5.89 -27.67 -65.24
CA ASP A 73 7.25 -28.22 -65.03
C ASP A 73 8.33 -27.62 -64.10
N ASP A 74 8.89 -28.57 -63.33
CA ASP A 74 10.32 -28.83 -63.06
C ASP A 74 11.13 -27.92 -62.11
N SER A 75 11.32 -28.39 -60.86
CA SER A 75 12.67 -28.81 -60.40
C SER A 75 12.62 -29.41 -58.99
N SER A 76 13.51 -30.37 -58.74
CA SER A 76 13.69 -31.02 -57.44
C SER A 76 14.40 -30.12 -56.42
N ASP A 77 13.91 -30.09 -55.18
CA ASP A 77 14.80 -30.01 -54.03
C ASP A 77 14.22 -30.73 -52.80
N ASP A 78 15.12 -31.34 -52.03
CA ASP A 78 14.82 -32.25 -50.93
C ASP A 78 14.48 -31.47 -49.64
N ALA A 79 13.20 -31.50 -49.27
CA ALA A 79 12.72 -30.94 -48.02
C ALA A 79 11.95 -32.01 -47.23
N THR A 80 12.67 -32.76 -46.41
CA THR A 80 12.09 -33.70 -45.44
C THR A 80 11.14 -32.95 -44.49
N THR A 81 9.84 -32.97 -44.77
CA THR A 81 8.81 -32.44 -43.86
C THR A 81 8.85 -33.26 -42.57
N ALA A 82 9.47 -32.69 -41.54
CA ALA A 82 9.43 -33.25 -40.20
C ALA A 82 7.96 -33.32 -39.75
N ARG A 83 7.40 -34.53 -39.75
CA ARG A 83 6.08 -34.78 -39.17
C ARG A 83 6.21 -34.61 -37.67
N TYR A 84 5.83 -33.44 -37.16
CA TYR A 84 5.60 -33.24 -35.74
C TYR A 84 4.68 -34.36 -35.22
N PRO A 85 5.06 -35.10 -34.17
CA PRO A 85 4.16 -36.09 -33.58
C PRO A 85 2.92 -35.38 -33.08
N GLN A 86 1.73 -35.93 -33.39
CA GLN A 86 0.48 -35.41 -32.86
C GLN A 86 0.53 -35.49 -31.32
N ARG A 87 0.53 -34.33 -30.65
CA ARG A 87 0.48 -34.22 -29.19
C ARG A 87 -0.68 -35.08 -28.66
N ALA A 88 -0.43 -35.89 -27.64
CA ALA A 88 -1.44 -36.72 -27.00
C ALA A 88 -2.42 -35.84 -26.19
N MET A 89 -3.38 -35.23 -26.88
CA MET A 89 -4.41 -34.40 -26.27
C MET A 89 -5.40 -35.27 -25.48
N VAL A 90 -5.78 -34.81 -24.29
CA VAL A 90 -6.96 -35.36 -23.60
C VAL A 90 -8.18 -35.06 -24.46
N VAL A 91 -8.90 -36.09 -24.89
CA VAL A 91 -10.17 -35.91 -25.59
C VAL A 91 -11.22 -35.51 -24.54
N ILE A 92 -11.39 -34.21 -24.37
CA ILE A 92 -12.46 -33.66 -23.53
C ILE A 92 -13.78 -33.86 -24.28
N ASN A 93 -14.54 -34.88 -23.88
CA ASN A 93 -15.91 -35.11 -24.34
C ASN A 93 -16.85 -34.06 -23.71
N ALA A 94 -16.69 -32.81 -24.12
CA ALA A 94 -17.28 -31.65 -23.48
C ALA A 94 -18.83 -31.68 -23.47
N PRO A 95 -19.47 -31.25 -22.38
CA PRO A 95 -20.91 -31.08 -22.34
C PRO A 95 -21.30 -29.91 -23.25
N LYS A 96 -22.21 -30.13 -24.20
CA LYS A 96 -22.78 -29.02 -24.97
C LYS A 96 -23.55 -28.08 -24.03
N PRO A 97 -23.54 -26.75 -24.27
CA PRO A 97 -24.41 -25.84 -23.54
C PRO A 97 -25.87 -26.25 -23.72
N LYS A 98 -26.67 -26.22 -22.65
CA LYS A 98 -28.11 -26.61 -22.74
C LYS A 98 -28.93 -25.66 -23.61
N SER A 99 -28.44 -24.43 -23.83
CA SER A 99 -29.08 -23.41 -24.65
C SER A 99 -28.07 -22.78 -25.60
N GLU A 100 -28.29 -22.97 -26.91
CA GLU A 100 -27.50 -22.29 -27.95
C GLU A 100 -27.74 -20.77 -27.97
N THR A 101 -28.87 -20.28 -27.46
CA THR A 101 -29.17 -18.84 -27.36
C THR A 101 -28.55 -18.18 -26.13
N LEU A 102 -28.24 -18.96 -25.09
CA LEU A 102 -27.56 -18.50 -23.87
C LEU A 102 -26.43 -19.47 -23.50
N PRO A 103 -25.36 -19.57 -24.31
CA PRO A 103 -24.32 -20.58 -24.16
C PRO A 103 -23.48 -20.39 -22.90
N TYR A 104 -23.33 -19.15 -22.40
CA TYR A 104 -22.57 -18.86 -21.18
C TYR A 104 -23.30 -19.34 -19.92
N SER A 105 -24.58 -18.98 -19.74
CA SER A 105 -25.36 -19.36 -18.55
C SER A 105 -25.78 -20.83 -18.53
N SER A 106 -25.71 -21.53 -19.66
CA SER A 106 -26.07 -22.94 -19.79
C SER A 106 -24.87 -23.89 -19.96
N SER A 107 -23.65 -23.36 -20.03
CA SER A 107 -22.39 -24.12 -19.93
C SER A 107 -22.05 -24.46 -18.48
N ARG A 108 -21.41 -25.60 -18.27
CA ARG A 108 -20.92 -26.02 -16.94
C ARG A 108 -19.58 -25.37 -16.60
N SER A 109 -19.28 -25.32 -15.30
CA SER A 109 -17.97 -24.99 -14.75
C SER A 109 -17.11 -26.24 -14.62
N GLY A 110 -15.81 -26.15 -14.91
CA GLY A 110 -14.86 -27.27 -14.86
C GLY A 110 -14.21 -27.48 -13.49
N LEU A 111 -13.85 -28.72 -13.18
CA LEU A 111 -13.06 -29.10 -12.02
C LEU A 111 -11.93 -30.06 -12.42
N VAL A 112 -10.68 -29.65 -12.18
CA VAL A 112 -9.51 -30.53 -12.18
C VAL A 112 -9.16 -30.89 -10.74
N TYR A 113 -9.00 -32.19 -10.48
CA TYR A 113 -8.44 -32.76 -9.26
C TYR A 113 -7.93 -34.17 -9.56
N ASP A 114 -6.77 -34.54 -9.01
CA ASP A 114 -6.21 -35.89 -9.14
C ASP A 114 -5.56 -36.33 -7.82
N VAL A 115 -6.01 -37.47 -7.29
CA VAL A 115 -5.53 -38.02 -6.00
C VAL A 115 -4.02 -38.24 -6.01
N ARG A 116 -3.41 -38.54 -7.18
CA ARG A 116 -1.96 -38.80 -7.29
C ARG A 116 -1.10 -37.58 -6.94
N MET A 117 -1.65 -36.36 -7.02
CA MET A 117 -0.97 -35.15 -6.55
C MET A 117 -0.67 -35.19 -5.03
N ARG A 118 -1.34 -36.07 -4.27
CA ARG A 118 -1.11 -36.28 -2.83
C ARG A 118 0.14 -37.11 -2.51
N PHE A 119 0.80 -37.72 -3.50
CA PHE A 119 1.97 -38.58 -3.27
C PHE A 119 3.31 -37.85 -3.07
N HIS A 120 3.37 -36.54 -3.33
CA HIS A 120 4.45 -35.68 -2.85
C HIS A 120 4.17 -35.35 -1.38
N THR A 121 4.94 -35.92 -0.46
CA THR A 121 4.74 -35.76 0.99
C THR A 121 6.05 -35.38 1.66
N GLU A 122 5.97 -34.70 2.80
CA GLU A 122 7.13 -34.53 3.67
C GLU A 122 7.65 -35.92 4.13
N PRO A 123 8.97 -36.14 4.26
CA PRO A 123 9.54 -37.38 4.78
C PRO A 123 9.20 -37.58 6.27
N LEU A 124 8.80 -38.80 6.66
CA LEU A 124 8.36 -39.07 8.04
C LEU A 124 9.42 -38.77 9.11
N ASP A 125 10.72 -38.90 8.78
CA ASP A 125 11.81 -38.65 9.73
C ASP A 125 11.99 -37.15 10.10
N ALA A 126 11.31 -36.23 9.38
CA ALA A 126 11.24 -34.82 9.74
C ALA A 126 10.16 -34.52 10.80
N MET A 127 9.13 -35.37 10.95
CA MET A 127 8.01 -35.13 11.86
C MET A 127 8.35 -35.48 13.31
N LEU A 128 9.00 -34.55 14.01
CA LEU A 128 9.37 -34.68 15.43
C LEU A 128 8.17 -34.48 16.39
N SER A 129 7.10 -33.80 15.95
CA SER A 129 5.84 -33.65 16.70
C SER A 129 4.65 -33.31 15.78
N GLU A 130 3.42 -33.36 16.27
CA GLU A 130 2.22 -32.92 15.51
C GLU A 130 2.22 -31.42 15.19
N ASP A 131 3.00 -30.61 15.92
CA ASP A 131 3.17 -29.17 15.67
C ASP A 131 4.28 -28.87 14.64
N ASP A 132 5.09 -29.87 14.26
CA ASP A 132 6.19 -29.75 13.27
C ASP A 132 5.76 -30.18 11.85
N ILE A 133 4.48 -30.45 11.59
CA ILE A 133 3.98 -30.82 10.26
C ILE A 133 4.20 -29.65 9.28
N HIS A 134 4.90 -29.90 8.18
CA HIS A 134 5.14 -28.89 7.15
C HIS A 134 3.83 -28.31 6.58
N PRO A 135 3.72 -26.98 6.42
CA PRO A 135 2.45 -26.32 6.09
C PRO A 135 1.88 -26.75 4.72
N GLU A 136 2.73 -26.98 3.73
CA GLU A 136 2.30 -27.57 2.45
C GLU A 136 2.10 -29.09 2.64
N ASP A 137 0.83 -29.49 2.76
CA ASP A 137 0.37 -30.83 3.15
C ASP A 137 -0.54 -31.45 2.06
N PRO A 138 -0.39 -32.75 1.72
CA PRO A 138 -1.31 -33.51 0.85
C PRO A 138 -2.81 -33.38 1.19
N ARG A 139 -3.17 -33.15 2.45
CA ARG A 139 -4.54 -32.93 2.92
C ARG A 139 -5.15 -31.65 2.35
N ARG A 140 -4.36 -30.65 1.95
CA ARG A 140 -4.86 -29.36 1.44
C ARG A 140 -5.85 -29.53 0.28
N ILE A 141 -5.46 -30.28 -0.75
CA ILE A 141 -6.34 -30.57 -1.90
C ILE A 141 -7.45 -31.57 -1.57
N MET A 142 -7.24 -32.41 -0.55
CA MET A 142 -8.22 -33.40 -0.11
C MET A 142 -9.40 -32.73 0.61
N GLU A 143 -9.14 -31.81 1.54
CA GLU A 143 -10.22 -31.11 2.26
C GLU A 143 -11.03 -30.19 1.35
N ILE A 144 -10.37 -29.51 0.40
CA ILE A 144 -11.08 -28.75 -0.66
C ILE A 144 -12.01 -29.67 -1.46
N PHE A 145 -11.54 -30.86 -1.87
CA PHE A 145 -12.36 -31.82 -2.61
C PHE A 145 -13.50 -32.40 -1.77
N ASN A 146 -13.26 -32.67 -0.49
CA ASN A 146 -14.27 -33.19 0.45
C ASN A 146 -15.39 -32.14 0.65
N GLU A 147 -15.05 -30.90 0.97
CA GLU A 147 -16.03 -29.81 1.15
C GLU A 147 -16.81 -29.53 -0.16
N LEU A 148 -16.18 -29.66 -1.34
CA LEU A 148 -16.87 -29.59 -2.64
C LEU A 148 -17.88 -30.74 -2.86
N ALA A 149 -17.59 -31.93 -2.34
CA ALA A 149 -18.49 -33.09 -2.41
C ALA A 149 -19.62 -33.01 -1.37
N GLU A 150 -19.32 -32.57 -0.14
CA GLU A 150 -20.31 -32.31 0.91
C GLU A 150 -21.26 -31.17 0.54
N ALA A 151 -20.75 -30.14 -0.15
CA ALA A 151 -21.56 -29.07 -0.74
C ALA A 151 -22.43 -29.53 -1.94
N GLY A 152 -22.34 -30.80 -2.35
CA GLY A 152 -23.16 -31.39 -3.42
C GLY A 152 -22.76 -30.96 -4.84
N LEU A 153 -21.61 -30.32 -5.03
CA LEU A 153 -21.16 -29.79 -6.33
C LEU A 153 -20.48 -30.85 -7.21
N VAL A 154 -20.17 -32.01 -6.61
CA VAL A 154 -19.30 -33.04 -7.16
C VAL A 154 -19.83 -34.44 -6.86
N GLU A 155 -20.04 -35.25 -7.90
CA GLU A 155 -20.41 -36.66 -7.74
C GLU A 155 -19.21 -37.48 -7.21
N THR A 156 -19.47 -38.26 -6.15
CA THR A 156 -18.54 -39.24 -5.57
C THR A 156 -19.32 -40.50 -5.14
N PRO A 157 -18.66 -41.65 -4.87
CA PRO A 157 -19.36 -42.84 -4.38
C PRO A 157 -20.14 -42.64 -3.07
N SER A 158 -19.76 -41.65 -2.25
CA SER A 158 -20.37 -41.35 -0.95
C SER A 158 -21.31 -40.13 -0.96
N HIS A 159 -21.19 -39.25 -1.97
CA HIS A 159 -21.99 -38.04 -2.12
C HIS A 159 -22.56 -37.95 -3.55
N HIS A 160 -23.88 -38.08 -3.65
CA HIS A 160 -24.62 -37.97 -4.91
C HIS A 160 -25.11 -36.54 -5.11
N VAL A 161 -24.93 -36.02 -6.33
CA VAL A 161 -25.43 -34.69 -6.70
C VAL A 161 -26.95 -34.73 -6.82
N THR A 162 -27.62 -33.93 -6.00
CA THR A 162 -29.10 -33.78 -5.98
C THR A 162 -29.63 -33.08 -7.23
N GLU A 163 -28.90 -32.10 -7.75
CA GLU A 163 -29.18 -31.40 -9.01
C GLU A 163 -28.07 -31.66 -10.04
N PRO A 164 -28.15 -32.73 -10.86
CA PRO A 164 -27.11 -33.08 -11.83
C PRO A 164 -26.77 -31.98 -12.83
N ASP A 165 -27.69 -31.03 -12.97
CA ASP A 165 -27.62 -29.84 -13.81
C ASP A 165 -26.79 -28.70 -13.23
N PHE A 166 -26.48 -28.76 -11.93
CA PHE A 166 -25.66 -27.84 -11.14
C PHE A 166 -24.45 -28.60 -10.53
N SER A 167 -23.77 -29.41 -11.35
CA SER A 167 -22.54 -30.11 -10.98
C SER A 167 -21.34 -29.66 -11.82
N LEU A 168 -20.16 -29.73 -11.20
CA LEU A 168 -18.88 -29.46 -11.85
C LEU A 168 -18.54 -30.53 -12.88
N TRP A 169 -18.06 -30.10 -14.04
CA TRP A 169 -17.59 -30.98 -15.10
C TRP A 169 -16.15 -31.44 -14.81
N ARG A 170 -15.94 -32.75 -14.69
CA ARG A 170 -14.59 -33.31 -14.46
C ARG A 170 -13.70 -33.12 -15.68
N ILE A 171 -12.55 -32.50 -15.47
CA ILE A 171 -11.45 -32.40 -16.43
C ILE A 171 -10.30 -33.26 -15.89
N ASN A 172 -9.85 -34.23 -16.68
CA ASN A 172 -8.77 -35.13 -16.26
C ASN A 172 -7.43 -34.40 -16.30
N ALA A 173 -6.67 -34.47 -15.21
CA ALA A 173 -5.27 -34.05 -15.20
C ALA A 173 -4.42 -35.02 -16.03
N ARG A 174 -3.37 -34.50 -16.66
CA ARG A 174 -2.29 -35.27 -17.29
C ARG A 174 -0.95 -34.67 -16.85
N PRO A 175 0.17 -35.40 -16.99
CA PRO A 175 1.49 -34.78 -16.92
C PRO A 175 1.65 -33.71 -18.03
N ALA A 176 2.24 -32.58 -17.68
CA ALA A 176 2.82 -31.64 -18.64
C ALA A 176 4.00 -32.30 -19.36
N THR A 177 4.21 -31.96 -20.65
CA THR A 177 5.37 -32.45 -21.40
C THR A 177 6.59 -31.55 -21.19
N GLU A 178 7.79 -32.07 -21.49
CA GLU A 178 9.04 -31.31 -21.46
C GLU A 178 8.93 -30.02 -22.28
N GLU A 179 8.34 -30.09 -23.48
CA GLU A 179 8.17 -28.95 -24.38
C GLU A 179 7.21 -27.89 -23.84
N GLU A 180 6.20 -28.27 -23.06
CA GLU A 180 5.25 -27.34 -22.43
C GLU A 180 5.89 -26.62 -21.23
N VAL A 181 6.57 -27.38 -20.35
CA VAL A 181 7.29 -26.81 -19.20
C VAL A 181 8.41 -25.86 -19.67
N CYS A 182 9.13 -26.24 -20.74
CA CYS A 182 10.19 -25.42 -21.34
C CYS A 182 9.70 -24.16 -22.08
N LEU A 183 8.40 -23.84 -22.09
CA LEU A 183 7.90 -22.52 -22.53
C LEU A 183 8.15 -21.41 -21.49
N VAL A 184 8.45 -21.79 -20.24
CA VAL A 184 8.72 -20.89 -19.11
C VAL A 184 10.04 -21.24 -18.43
N HIS A 185 10.32 -22.53 -18.28
CA HIS A 185 11.48 -23.05 -17.56
C HIS A 185 12.64 -23.35 -18.51
N THR A 186 13.87 -23.31 -17.98
CA THR A 186 15.03 -23.85 -18.68
C THR A 186 14.94 -25.37 -18.75
N ARG A 187 15.54 -25.93 -19.81
CA ARG A 187 15.63 -27.39 -19.96
C ARG A 187 16.39 -28.03 -18.80
N ASP A 188 17.43 -27.36 -18.32
CA ASP A 188 18.27 -27.84 -17.21
C ASP A 188 17.46 -27.94 -15.91
N HIS A 189 16.58 -26.97 -15.62
CA HIS A 189 15.66 -27.03 -14.47
C HIS A 189 14.65 -28.18 -14.59
N TYR A 190 14.04 -28.37 -15.78
CA TYR A 190 13.16 -29.53 -16.00
C TYR A 190 13.89 -30.85 -15.77
N LEU A 191 15.12 -30.99 -16.27
CA LEU A 191 15.94 -32.18 -16.07
C LEU A 191 16.37 -32.37 -14.60
N GLN A 192 16.65 -31.29 -13.88
CA GLN A 192 16.97 -31.32 -12.44
C GLN A 192 15.76 -31.78 -11.62
N VAL A 193 14.59 -31.16 -11.81
CA VAL A 193 13.35 -31.57 -11.11
C VAL A 193 12.99 -33.02 -11.47
N ARG A 194 13.25 -33.44 -12.71
CA ARG A 194 13.08 -34.83 -13.14
C ARG A 194 14.02 -35.80 -12.43
N ALA A 195 15.28 -35.43 -12.18
CA ALA A 195 16.26 -36.30 -11.55
C ALA A 195 15.86 -36.69 -10.11
N TYR A 196 15.10 -35.86 -9.40
CA TYR A 196 14.65 -36.15 -8.03
C TYR A 196 13.86 -37.47 -7.88
N GLN A 197 13.31 -38.04 -8.96
CA GLN A 197 12.60 -39.33 -8.89
C GLN A 197 13.54 -40.55 -8.81
N ASP A 198 14.81 -40.36 -9.18
CA ASP A 198 15.84 -41.40 -9.26
C ASP A 198 16.84 -41.33 -8.07
N GLU A 199 16.66 -40.36 -7.16
CA GLU A 199 17.52 -40.12 -5.99
C GLU A 199 16.92 -40.73 -4.71
N GLU A 200 17.79 -41.13 -3.77
CA GLU A 200 17.40 -41.65 -2.45
C GLU A 200 16.93 -40.52 -1.51
N GLN A 201 16.00 -40.82 -0.59
CA GLN A 201 15.36 -39.78 0.24
C GLN A 201 16.34 -38.98 1.11
N ASP A 202 17.40 -39.59 1.64
CA ASP A 202 18.43 -38.87 2.41
C ASP A 202 19.15 -37.81 1.56
N MET A 203 19.49 -38.15 0.30
CA MET A 203 20.11 -37.22 -0.64
C MET A 203 19.15 -36.08 -1.02
N LEU A 204 17.86 -36.39 -1.19
CA LEU A 204 16.81 -35.40 -1.43
C LEU A 204 16.64 -34.44 -0.23
N ASN A 205 16.80 -34.92 1.00
CA ASN A 205 16.74 -34.08 2.20
C ASN A 205 17.93 -33.11 2.25
N ASP A 206 19.15 -33.59 2.00
CA ASP A 206 20.36 -32.77 1.93
C ASP A 206 20.24 -31.70 0.80
N MET A 207 19.74 -32.09 -0.37
CA MET A 207 19.49 -31.15 -1.48
C MET A 207 18.42 -30.10 -1.13
N ALA A 208 17.33 -30.51 -0.47
CA ALA A 208 16.24 -29.60 -0.08
C ALA A 208 16.71 -28.55 0.95
N ALA A 209 17.61 -28.92 1.86
CA ALA A 209 18.15 -28.03 2.88
C ALA A 209 19.02 -26.87 2.32
N GLU A 210 19.52 -27.00 1.08
CA GLU A 210 20.24 -25.93 0.37
C GLU A 210 19.32 -25.05 -0.53
N MET A 211 18.02 -25.39 -0.63
CA MET A 211 17.05 -24.70 -1.48
C MET A 211 16.15 -23.74 -0.68
N ASP A 212 15.53 -22.78 -1.38
CA ASP A 212 14.67 -21.77 -0.76
C ASP A 212 13.27 -22.32 -0.46
N SER A 213 13.04 -22.75 0.78
CA SER A 213 11.74 -23.18 1.31
C SER A 213 11.02 -24.22 0.43
N VAL A 214 11.65 -25.38 0.22
CA VAL A 214 11.06 -26.56 -0.43
C VAL A 214 11.40 -27.83 0.34
N TYR A 215 10.57 -28.87 0.22
CA TYR A 215 10.92 -30.24 0.59
C TYR A 215 10.91 -31.13 -0.66
N LEU A 216 11.70 -32.21 -0.66
CA LEU A 216 11.84 -33.11 -1.80
C LEU A 216 11.40 -34.54 -1.44
N HIS A 217 10.81 -35.23 -2.43
CA HIS A 217 10.32 -36.60 -2.34
C HIS A 217 10.45 -37.24 -3.74
N PRO A 218 10.66 -38.57 -3.89
CA PRO A 218 10.76 -39.19 -5.22
C PRO A 218 9.53 -38.95 -6.12
N ALA A 219 8.34 -38.75 -5.54
CA ALA A 219 7.15 -38.41 -6.30
C ALA A 219 7.09 -36.94 -6.80
N THR A 220 7.98 -36.04 -6.37
CA THR A 220 7.97 -34.60 -6.67
C THR A 220 7.80 -34.32 -8.17
N PHE A 221 8.63 -34.93 -9.03
CA PHE A 221 8.54 -34.73 -10.48
C PHE A 221 7.18 -35.12 -11.04
N SER A 222 6.65 -36.27 -10.63
CA SER A 222 5.38 -36.79 -11.14
C SER A 222 4.19 -35.95 -10.68
N CYS A 223 4.18 -35.47 -9.43
CA CYS A 223 3.16 -34.58 -8.90
C CYS A 223 3.26 -33.18 -9.53
N ALA A 224 4.45 -32.58 -9.62
CA ALA A 224 4.67 -31.28 -10.24
C ALA A 224 4.25 -31.26 -11.74
N SER A 225 4.63 -32.30 -12.48
CA SER A 225 4.21 -32.46 -13.88
C SER A 225 2.69 -32.59 -14.01
N LEU A 226 2.04 -33.34 -13.10
CA LEU A 226 0.59 -33.52 -13.09
C LEU A 226 -0.15 -32.23 -12.66
N SER A 227 0.42 -31.45 -11.73
CA SER A 227 -0.09 -30.14 -11.30
C SER A 227 -0.12 -29.15 -12.46
N ALA A 228 1.02 -28.96 -13.13
CA ALA A 228 1.16 -28.08 -14.28
C ALA A 228 0.26 -28.51 -15.44
N GLY A 229 0.21 -29.82 -15.76
CA GLY A 229 -0.67 -30.33 -16.80
C GLY A 229 -2.16 -30.27 -16.45
N GLY A 230 -2.50 -30.29 -15.16
CA GLY A 230 -3.85 -30.00 -14.66
C GLY A 230 -4.26 -28.55 -14.91
N ALA A 231 -3.38 -27.58 -14.59
CA ALA A 231 -3.60 -26.16 -14.90
C ALA A 231 -3.72 -25.92 -16.42
N ILE A 232 -2.86 -26.56 -17.22
CA ILE A 232 -2.93 -26.53 -18.69
C ILE A 232 -4.30 -27.02 -19.19
N GLU A 233 -4.77 -28.21 -18.81
CA GLU A 233 -6.04 -28.73 -19.33
C GLU A 233 -7.27 -27.95 -18.83
N ALA A 234 -7.23 -27.39 -17.62
CA ALA A 234 -8.27 -26.45 -17.16
C ALA A 234 -8.35 -25.21 -18.07
N ALA A 235 -7.21 -24.57 -18.36
CA ALA A 235 -7.15 -23.38 -19.20
C ALA A 235 -7.51 -23.69 -20.67
N ARG A 236 -7.01 -24.79 -21.24
CA ARG A 236 -7.35 -25.24 -22.59
C ARG A 236 -8.85 -25.53 -22.73
N ALA A 237 -9.48 -26.14 -21.73
CA ALA A 237 -10.93 -26.40 -21.74
C ALA A 237 -11.77 -25.11 -21.75
N VAL A 238 -11.36 -24.09 -20.99
CA VAL A 238 -12.01 -22.77 -20.95
C VAL A 238 -11.82 -22.02 -22.28
N VAL A 239 -10.59 -21.94 -22.80
CA VAL A 239 -10.28 -21.24 -24.07
C VAL A 239 -10.94 -21.92 -25.29
N ALA A 240 -11.03 -23.25 -25.28
CA ALA A 240 -11.75 -24.02 -26.31
C ALA A 240 -13.27 -23.83 -26.24
N GLY A 241 -13.83 -23.40 -25.10
CA GLY A 241 -15.26 -23.29 -24.85
C GLY A 241 -15.95 -24.60 -24.47
N HIS A 242 -15.19 -25.56 -23.93
CA HIS A 242 -15.72 -26.84 -23.41
C HIS A 242 -16.42 -26.68 -22.04
N VAL A 243 -15.96 -25.69 -21.27
CA VAL A 243 -16.56 -25.20 -20.02
C VAL A 243 -16.46 -23.67 -20.03
N ARG A 244 -17.33 -22.97 -19.29
CA ARG A 244 -17.31 -21.48 -19.27
C ARG A 244 -16.13 -20.92 -18.46
N ASN A 245 -15.80 -21.59 -17.36
CA ASN A 245 -14.75 -21.28 -16.40
C ASN A 245 -14.34 -22.59 -15.70
N ALA A 246 -13.25 -22.60 -14.94
CA ALA A 246 -12.79 -23.80 -14.24
C ALA A 246 -12.05 -23.49 -12.93
N ILE A 247 -12.06 -24.45 -12.00
CA ILE A 247 -11.15 -24.50 -10.85
C ILE A 247 -10.24 -25.73 -10.96
N ALA A 248 -8.96 -25.54 -10.67
CA ALA A 248 -7.93 -26.57 -10.64
C ALA A 248 -7.41 -26.71 -9.21
N VAL A 249 -7.87 -27.75 -8.53
CA VAL A 249 -7.49 -28.11 -7.16
C VAL A 249 -6.24 -28.99 -7.25
N ILE A 250 -5.09 -28.34 -7.33
CA ILE A 250 -3.80 -28.94 -7.73
C ILE A 250 -2.71 -28.72 -6.68
N ARG A 251 -1.71 -29.61 -6.65
CA ARG A 251 -0.46 -29.43 -5.91
C ARG A 251 0.68 -30.27 -6.53
N PRO A 252 1.96 -29.90 -6.36
CA PRO A 252 2.48 -28.71 -5.67
C PRO A 252 2.07 -27.39 -6.34
N PRO A 253 2.15 -26.26 -5.60
CA PRO A 253 1.95 -24.91 -6.15
C PRO A 253 3.02 -24.56 -7.19
N GLY A 254 2.89 -23.38 -7.81
CA GLY A 254 3.72 -22.94 -8.93
C GLY A 254 4.22 -21.49 -8.91
N HIS A 255 3.51 -20.53 -8.31
CA HIS A 255 3.77 -19.10 -8.57
C HIS A 255 5.18 -18.59 -8.18
N HIS A 256 5.85 -19.21 -7.20
CA HIS A 256 7.24 -18.89 -6.82
C HIS A 256 8.32 -19.50 -7.74
N ALA A 257 8.01 -20.54 -8.51
CA ALA A 257 9.01 -21.24 -9.31
C ALA A 257 9.57 -20.31 -10.41
N GLU A 258 10.86 -19.97 -10.30
CA GLU A 258 11.56 -19.14 -11.28
C GLU A 258 12.01 -19.97 -12.48
N HIS A 259 12.42 -19.30 -13.55
CA HIS A 259 12.78 -19.93 -14.83
C HIS A 259 13.85 -21.04 -14.73
N ASN A 260 14.66 -21.08 -13.67
CA ASN A 260 15.77 -22.01 -13.51
C ASN A 260 15.92 -22.57 -12.08
N ALA A 261 14.94 -22.38 -11.21
CA ALA A 261 15.03 -22.78 -9.80
C ALA A 261 13.65 -23.05 -9.18
N PRO A 262 13.52 -24.09 -8.32
CA PRO A 262 12.37 -24.23 -7.44
C PRO A 262 12.49 -23.24 -6.27
N GLY A 263 11.36 -22.94 -5.62
CA GLY A 263 11.33 -22.08 -4.44
C GLY A 263 9.91 -21.97 -3.89
N GLY A 264 9.75 -21.71 -2.59
CA GLY A 264 8.44 -21.47 -1.96
C GLY A 264 7.43 -22.60 -2.24
N PHE A 265 7.85 -23.84 -1.99
CA PHE A 265 7.11 -25.09 -2.30
C PHE A 265 6.80 -25.35 -3.80
N CYS A 266 7.24 -24.46 -4.71
CA CYS A 266 6.92 -24.51 -6.13
C CYS A 266 8.06 -25.12 -6.96
N PHE A 267 7.70 -26.02 -7.89
CA PHE A 267 8.66 -26.70 -8.79
C PHE A 267 8.52 -26.28 -10.26
N PHE A 268 7.29 -26.28 -10.77
CA PHE A 268 6.96 -25.76 -12.09
C PHE A 268 5.89 -24.68 -11.93
N ASN A 269 6.04 -23.58 -12.65
CA ASN A 269 5.14 -22.45 -12.57
C ASN A 269 3.84 -22.73 -13.33
N ASN A 270 2.90 -23.38 -12.64
CA ASN A 270 1.64 -23.92 -13.17
C ASN A 270 0.87 -22.88 -14.03
N VAL A 271 0.61 -21.70 -13.47
CA VAL A 271 -0.13 -20.62 -14.13
C VAL A 271 0.61 -20.03 -15.34
N SER A 272 1.93 -19.86 -15.25
CA SER A 272 2.74 -19.31 -16.34
C SER A 272 2.83 -20.30 -17.52
N VAL A 273 3.01 -21.59 -17.22
CA VAL A 273 3.04 -22.65 -18.24
C VAL A 273 1.67 -22.77 -18.92
N ALA A 274 0.58 -22.77 -18.15
CA ALA A 274 -0.78 -22.78 -18.71
C ALA A 274 -1.07 -21.58 -19.62
N ALA A 275 -0.62 -20.38 -19.24
CA ALA A 275 -0.74 -19.17 -20.05
C ALA A 275 0.02 -19.31 -21.38
N ARG A 276 1.29 -19.74 -21.35
CA ARG A 276 2.10 -19.93 -22.56
C ARG A 276 1.56 -21.02 -23.49
N VAL A 277 1.09 -22.14 -22.95
CA VAL A 277 0.45 -23.20 -23.74
C VAL A 277 -0.83 -22.68 -24.40
N CYS A 278 -1.66 -21.89 -23.70
CA CYS A 278 -2.87 -21.33 -24.29
C CYS A 278 -2.58 -20.30 -25.40
N GLN A 279 -1.55 -19.47 -25.26
CA GLN A 279 -1.09 -18.58 -26.33
C GLN A 279 -0.57 -19.36 -27.56
N GLN A 280 0.12 -20.49 -27.35
CA GLN A 280 0.63 -21.33 -28.44
C GLN A 280 -0.48 -22.12 -29.15
N ASP A 281 -1.39 -22.75 -28.40
CA ASP A 281 -2.44 -23.60 -28.96
C ASP A 281 -3.62 -22.79 -29.54
N PHE A 282 -3.87 -21.57 -29.06
CA PHE A 282 -5.03 -20.75 -29.44
C PHE A 282 -4.69 -19.28 -29.75
N PRO A 283 -3.74 -18.98 -30.65
CA PRO A 283 -3.27 -17.61 -30.92
C PRO A 283 -4.38 -16.65 -31.36
N ASP A 284 -5.43 -17.14 -32.03
CA ASP A 284 -6.57 -16.35 -32.48
C ASP A 284 -7.65 -16.10 -31.41
N LYS A 285 -7.57 -16.76 -30.24
CA LYS A 285 -8.60 -16.73 -29.17
C LYS A 285 -8.08 -16.39 -27.78
N CYS A 286 -6.77 -16.41 -27.58
CA CYS A 286 -6.10 -16.24 -26.29
C CYS A 286 -4.73 -15.57 -26.52
N ARG A 287 -4.75 -14.27 -26.79
CA ARG A 287 -3.53 -13.47 -26.97
C ARG A 287 -3.19 -12.71 -25.70
N LYS A 288 -4.14 -11.92 -25.19
CA LYS A 288 -4.01 -11.14 -23.96
C LYS A 288 -4.44 -11.98 -22.76
N ILE A 289 -3.57 -12.21 -21.80
CA ILE A 289 -3.88 -12.96 -20.58
C ILE A 289 -3.70 -12.05 -19.36
N LEU A 290 -4.70 -12.00 -18.48
CA LEU A 290 -4.53 -11.48 -17.13
C LEU A 290 -4.19 -12.66 -16.21
N ILE A 291 -3.05 -12.57 -15.53
CA ILE A 291 -2.77 -13.40 -14.36
C ILE A 291 -2.95 -12.51 -13.13
N LEU A 292 -3.96 -12.80 -12.32
CA LEU A 292 -4.13 -12.19 -11.01
C LEU A 292 -3.62 -13.16 -9.95
N ASP A 293 -2.77 -12.68 -9.06
CA ASP A 293 -2.28 -13.40 -7.89
C ASP A 293 -2.83 -12.75 -6.62
N TRP A 294 -3.61 -13.52 -5.85
CA TRP A 294 -4.14 -13.11 -4.54
C TRP A 294 -3.60 -13.98 -3.39
N ASP A 295 -2.61 -14.85 -3.68
CA ASP A 295 -1.81 -15.47 -2.64
C ASP A 295 -1.16 -14.39 -1.77
N VAL A 296 -1.00 -14.65 -0.47
CA VAL A 296 -0.42 -13.65 0.44
C VAL A 296 1.05 -13.37 0.14
N HIS A 297 1.73 -14.24 -0.60
CA HIS A 297 3.11 -14.09 -1.03
C HIS A 297 3.23 -13.55 -2.46
N HIS A 298 4.33 -12.85 -2.75
CA HIS A 298 4.61 -12.39 -4.10
C HIS A 298 5.02 -13.56 -5.01
N GLY A 299 4.23 -13.86 -6.05
CA GLY A 299 4.58 -14.78 -7.13
C GLY A 299 5.74 -14.27 -8.01
N ASN A 300 6.94 -14.18 -7.45
CA ASN A 300 8.17 -13.71 -8.10
C ASN A 300 8.49 -14.46 -9.40
N GLY A 301 8.19 -15.75 -9.47
CA GLY A 301 8.35 -16.57 -10.67
C GLY A 301 7.43 -16.15 -11.81
N VAL A 302 6.16 -15.83 -11.51
CA VAL A 302 5.20 -15.32 -12.51
C VAL A 302 5.63 -13.94 -13.00
N GLN A 303 5.97 -13.03 -12.08
CA GLN A 303 6.49 -11.71 -12.41
C GLN A 303 7.72 -11.80 -13.34
N ARG A 304 8.69 -12.69 -13.03
CA ARG A 304 9.89 -12.91 -13.85
C ARG A 304 9.56 -13.43 -15.25
N ALA A 305 8.62 -14.37 -15.36
CA ALA A 305 8.27 -15.04 -16.63
C ALA A 305 7.63 -14.12 -17.68
N PHE A 306 7.04 -12.99 -17.24
CA PHE A 306 6.30 -12.06 -18.11
C PHE A 306 6.78 -10.60 -18.01
N TYR A 307 7.86 -10.32 -17.30
CA TYR A 307 8.30 -8.94 -16.96
C TYR A 307 8.49 -8.01 -18.18
N ASN A 308 8.74 -8.58 -19.37
CA ASN A 308 8.93 -7.86 -20.62
C ASN A 308 7.85 -8.14 -21.70
N ASP A 309 6.75 -8.82 -21.35
CA ASP A 309 5.70 -9.22 -22.29
C ASP A 309 4.49 -8.27 -22.27
N PRO A 310 4.14 -7.59 -23.39
CA PRO A 310 2.99 -6.69 -23.46
C PRO A 310 1.63 -7.42 -23.42
N ASN A 311 1.60 -8.73 -23.69
CA ASN A 311 0.38 -9.51 -23.85
C ASN A 311 0.01 -10.31 -22.58
N VAL A 312 0.85 -10.31 -21.54
CA VAL A 312 0.49 -10.89 -20.24
C VAL A 312 0.57 -9.81 -19.19
N LEU A 313 -0.57 -9.50 -18.58
CA LEU A 313 -0.68 -8.59 -17.46
C LEU A 313 -0.61 -9.41 -16.17
N TYR A 314 0.40 -9.17 -15.34
CA TYR A 314 0.48 -9.71 -13.99
C TYR A 314 0.05 -8.65 -12.97
N ILE A 315 -0.91 -9.01 -12.11
CA ILE A 315 -1.31 -8.21 -10.96
C ILE A 315 -1.16 -9.08 -9.72
N SER A 316 -0.48 -8.60 -8.68
CA SER A 316 -0.30 -9.34 -7.42
C SER A 316 -0.67 -8.49 -6.21
N ILE A 317 -1.46 -9.05 -5.30
CA ILE A 317 -1.82 -8.46 -4.00
C ILE A 317 -1.21 -9.33 -2.91
N HIS A 318 -0.15 -8.86 -2.25
CA HIS A 318 0.65 -9.67 -1.33
C HIS A 318 1.15 -8.87 -0.13
N VAL A 319 1.48 -9.55 0.97
CA VAL A 319 2.20 -8.93 2.09
C VAL A 319 3.66 -8.74 1.70
N HIS A 320 4.18 -7.53 1.89
CA HIS A 320 5.56 -7.18 1.54
C HIS A 320 6.38 -6.74 2.76
N MET A 321 5.77 -5.95 3.66
CA MET A 321 6.43 -5.38 4.84
C MET A 321 7.80 -4.78 4.52
N ASN A 322 7.86 -3.95 3.47
CA ASN A 322 9.08 -3.32 2.96
C ASN A 322 10.22 -4.32 2.64
N GLY A 323 9.85 -5.48 2.06
CA GLY A 323 10.78 -6.53 1.66
C GLY A 323 11.24 -7.44 2.81
N THR A 324 10.55 -7.44 3.96
CA THR A 324 10.88 -8.30 5.11
C THR A 324 9.99 -9.55 5.23
N PHE A 325 8.87 -9.60 4.50
CA PHE A 325 8.02 -10.79 4.38
C PHE A 325 8.45 -11.64 3.18
N TYR A 326 8.31 -12.98 3.27
CA TYR A 326 8.75 -13.93 2.23
C TYR A 326 8.13 -13.58 0.85
N PRO A 327 8.89 -13.54 -0.26
CA PRO A 327 10.28 -13.99 -0.47
C PRO A 327 11.38 -12.97 -0.07
N SER A 328 11.10 -12.06 0.85
CA SER A 328 12.06 -11.23 1.61
C SER A 328 13.01 -10.41 0.75
N ASN A 329 12.46 -9.71 -0.24
CA ASN A 329 13.19 -8.82 -1.14
C ASN A 329 12.30 -7.72 -1.72
N ASN A 330 12.91 -6.74 -2.40
CA ASN A 330 12.19 -5.59 -2.97
C ASN A 330 11.52 -5.84 -4.33
N TYR A 331 11.64 -7.03 -4.95
CA TYR A 331 11.11 -7.28 -6.30
C TYR A 331 9.58 -7.24 -6.36
N GLY A 332 8.90 -7.56 -5.25
CA GLY A 332 7.46 -7.39 -5.08
C GLY A 332 7.01 -5.94 -4.86
N ASP A 333 7.92 -4.96 -4.79
CA ASP A 333 7.53 -3.58 -4.51
C ASP A 333 6.75 -2.93 -5.68
N HIS A 334 5.89 -1.96 -5.35
CA HIS A 334 5.02 -1.19 -6.27
C HIS A 334 5.79 -0.45 -7.38
N THR A 335 7.10 -0.23 -7.19
CA THR A 335 7.99 0.36 -8.19
C THR A 335 8.25 -0.55 -9.40
N HIS A 336 8.10 -1.86 -9.28
CA HIS A 336 8.39 -2.84 -10.32
C HIS A 336 7.24 -2.98 -11.32
N CYS A 337 7.26 -2.16 -12.37
CA CYS A 337 6.17 -2.03 -13.34
C CYS A 337 6.35 -2.83 -14.64
N GLY A 338 7.37 -3.70 -14.73
CA GLY A 338 7.78 -4.37 -15.97
C GLY A 338 8.84 -3.56 -16.73
N GLU A 339 9.35 -4.11 -17.83
CA GLU A 339 10.42 -3.47 -18.63
C GLU A 339 10.22 -3.60 -20.14
N GLY A 340 10.81 -2.68 -20.91
CA GLY A 340 10.78 -2.72 -22.36
C GLY A 340 9.34 -2.78 -22.90
N PRO A 341 8.98 -3.73 -23.79
CA PRO A 341 7.61 -3.89 -24.25
C PRO A 341 6.59 -4.23 -23.14
N GLY A 342 7.01 -4.83 -22.02
CA GLY A 342 6.16 -5.16 -20.87
C GLY A 342 6.00 -4.04 -19.86
N GLU A 343 6.56 -2.84 -20.10
CA GLU A 343 6.42 -1.71 -19.19
C GLU A 343 4.94 -1.33 -18.98
N GLY A 344 4.53 -1.26 -17.71
CA GLY A 344 3.14 -1.08 -17.28
C GLY A 344 2.31 -2.37 -17.24
N LYS A 345 2.87 -3.55 -17.55
CA LYS A 345 2.16 -4.86 -17.48
C LYS A 345 2.47 -5.68 -16.24
N ASN A 346 3.25 -5.12 -15.31
CA ASN A 346 3.38 -5.64 -13.95
C ASN A 346 2.76 -4.65 -12.96
N VAL A 347 1.88 -5.15 -12.08
CA VAL A 347 1.20 -4.34 -11.05
C VAL A 347 1.28 -5.03 -9.70
N ASN A 348 2.20 -4.59 -8.86
CA ASN A 348 2.27 -5.05 -7.48
C ASN A 348 1.46 -4.14 -6.55
N ILE A 349 0.71 -4.75 -5.63
CA ILE A 349 -0.01 -4.10 -4.53
C ILE A 349 0.59 -4.65 -3.22
N PRO A 350 1.73 -4.07 -2.76
CA PRO A 350 2.47 -4.57 -1.61
C PRO A 350 1.86 -4.05 -0.30
N TRP A 351 1.23 -4.91 0.49
CA TRP A 351 0.77 -4.55 1.82
C TRP A 351 1.97 -4.28 2.75
N SER A 352 1.96 -3.10 3.39
CA SER A 352 2.98 -2.67 4.33
C SER A 352 2.96 -3.43 5.67
N SER A 353 1.89 -4.16 5.94
CA SER A 353 1.68 -4.97 7.15
C SER A 353 0.83 -6.21 6.84
N GLN A 354 0.91 -7.21 7.71
CA GLN A 354 -0.12 -8.23 7.88
C GLN A 354 -1.39 -7.62 8.50
N GLY A 355 -2.48 -8.40 8.56
CA GLY A 355 -3.74 -7.99 9.18
C GLY A 355 -4.71 -7.25 8.25
N MET A 356 -4.46 -7.26 6.94
CA MET A 356 -5.41 -6.73 5.94
C MET A 356 -6.65 -7.62 5.87
N GLY A 357 -7.82 -7.04 5.65
CA GLY A 357 -9.10 -7.76 5.59
C GLY A 357 -9.91 -7.47 4.33
N ASP A 358 -11.19 -7.85 4.36
CA ASP A 358 -12.14 -7.68 3.25
C ASP A 358 -12.17 -6.24 2.70
N GLY A 359 -12.08 -5.23 3.56
CA GLY A 359 -12.11 -3.82 3.15
C GLY A 359 -10.92 -3.43 2.29
N ASP A 360 -9.72 -3.87 2.66
CA ASP A 360 -8.47 -3.59 1.94
C ASP A 360 -8.47 -4.25 0.56
N TYR A 361 -8.83 -5.55 0.51
CA TYR A 361 -8.90 -6.32 -0.73
C TYR A 361 -9.99 -5.80 -1.68
N MET A 362 -11.20 -5.51 -1.18
CA MET A 362 -12.26 -4.94 -2.00
C MET A 362 -11.92 -3.53 -2.50
N TYR A 363 -11.25 -2.71 -1.69
CA TYR A 363 -10.78 -1.39 -2.11
C TYR A 363 -9.70 -1.48 -3.20
N ALA A 364 -8.69 -2.35 -3.03
CA ALA A 364 -7.69 -2.62 -4.06
C ALA A 364 -8.32 -3.12 -5.37
N PHE A 365 -9.31 -4.00 -5.29
CA PHE A 365 -10.04 -4.48 -6.46
C PHE A 365 -10.77 -3.37 -7.21
N GLN A 366 -11.53 -2.54 -6.49
CA GLN A 366 -12.33 -1.48 -7.08
C GLN A 366 -11.48 -0.31 -7.62
N GLN A 367 -10.35 0.00 -6.97
CA GLN A 367 -9.54 1.17 -7.29
C GLN A 367 -8.37 0.88 -8.24
N VAL A 368 -7.86 -0.36 -8.28
CA VAL A 368 -6.67 -0.73 -9.08
C VAL A 368 -6.96 -1.92 -9.99
N VAL A 369 -7.29 -3.10 -9.43
CA VAL A 369 -7.35 -4.35 -10.20
C VAL A 369 -8.37 -4.28 -11.34
N MET A 370 -9.63 -3.99 -11.02
CA MET A 370 -10.72 -4.03 -12.00
C MET A 370 -10.62 -2.92 -13.05
N PRO A 371 -10.30 -1.65 -12.73
CA PRO A 371 -10.10 -0.62 -13.75
C PRO A 371 -8.93 -0.96 -14.71
N ILE A 372 -7.80 -1.44 -14.19
CA ILE A 372 -6.65 -1.86 -15.02
C ILE A 372 -7.02 -3.06 -15.89
N ALA A 373 -7.65 -4.08 -15.31
CA ALA A 373 -8.07 -5.28 -16.04
C ALA A 373 -9.10 -4.99 -17.14
N GLN A 374 -10.04 -4.06 -16.91
CA GLN A 374 -11.00 -3.59 -17.91
C GLN A 374 -10.33 -2.78 -19.03
N GLU A 375 -9.32 -1.96 -18.73
CA GLU A 375 -8.54 -1.26 -19.76
C GLU A 375 -7.63 -2.21 -20.56
N PHE A 376 -7.14 -3.28 -19.93
CA PHE A 376 -6.35 -4.32 -20.60
C PHE A 376 -7.19 -5.22 -21.50
N ASP A 377 -8.44 -5.49 -21.12
CA ASP A 377 -9.40 -6.29 -21.88
C ASP A 377 -8.84 -7.71 -22.21
N PRO A 378 -8.61 -8.58 -21.21
CA PRO A 378 -7.99 -9.89 -21.43
C PRO A 378 -8.89 -10.86 -22.19
N ASP A 379 -8.29 -11.75 -22.98
CA ASP A 379 -8.95 -12.87 -23.67
C ASP A 379 -9.16 -14.09 -22.76
N LEU A 380 -8.41 -14.16 -21.64
CA LEU A 380 -8.45 -15.18 -20.58
C LEU A 380 -7.99 -14.55 -19.26
N VAL A 381 -8.66 -14.90 -18.15
CA VAL A 381 -8.19 -14.62 -16.79
C VAL A 381 -7.73 -15.92 -16.13
N ILE A 382 -6.51 -15.94 -15.61
CA ILE A 382 -5.99 -16.99 -14.73
C ILE A 382 -5.81 -16.38 -13.34
N VAL A 383 -6.29 -17.06 -12.31
CA VAL A 383 -6.10 -16.66 -10.91
C VAL A 383 -5.13 -17.63 -10.25
N ALA A 384 -3.95 -17.13 -9.88
CA ALA A 384 -3.07 -17.77 -8.91
C ALA A 384 -3.73 -17.59 -7.53
N SER A 385 -4.33 -18.67 -7.05
CA SER A 385 -5.31 -18.64 -5.95
C SER A 385 -4.75 -19.30 -4.71
N GLY A 386 -3.90 -18.58 -4.00
CA GLY A 386 -3.61 -18.86 -2.60
C GLY A 386 -4.81 -18.53 -1.70
N PHE A 387 -4.90 -19.24 -0.58
CA PHE A 387 -5.89 -18.98 0.47
C PHE A 387 -5.23 -18.73 1.84
N ASP A 388 -3.96 -18.29 1.85
CA ASP A 388 -3.18 -17.91 3.05
C ASP A 388 -3.37 -16.45 3.47
N ALA A 389 -3.99 -15.61 2.63
CA ALA A 389 -4.56 -14.35 3.07
C ALA A 389 -5.88 -14.53 3.86
N ALA A 390 -6.43 -15.74 3.92
CA ALA A 390 -7.70 -16.02 4.58
C ALA A 390 -7.60 -15.95 6.11
N ASP A 391 -8.70 -15.56 6.76
CA ASP A 391 -8.80 -15.57 8.22
C ASP A 391 -8.47 -16.97 8.79
N GLY A 392 -7.66 -16.99 9.85
CA GLY A 392 -7.16 -18.19 10.50
C GLY A 392 -5.90 -18.82 9.87
N ASP A 393 -5.33 -18.30 8.77
CA ASP A 393 -4.04 -18.78 8.26
C ASP A 393 -2.87 -18.37 9.18
N ARG A 394 -1.93 -19.30 9.41
CA ARG A 394 -0.81 -19.12 10.34
C ARG A 394 0.34 -18.31 9.76
N LEU A 395 0.52 -18.31 8.44
CA LEU A 395 1.64 -17.65 7.75
C LEU A 395 1.24 -16.24 7.32
N GLY A 396 0.17 -16.11 6.54
CA GLY A 396 -0.24 -14.82 5.97
C GLY A 396 -0.82 -13.83 6.97
N LYS A 397 -1.51 -14.33 8.01
CA LYS A 397 -2.11 -13.54 9.11
C LYS A 397 -2.90 -12.32 8.64
N CYS A 398 -3.63 -12.50 7.54
CA CYS A 398 -4.64 -11.57 7.07
C CYS A 398 -6.02 -12.11 7.46
N PHE A 399 -7.07 -11.31 7.23
CA PHE A 399 -8.43 -11.57 7.69
C PHE A 399 -9.44 -11.57 6.52
N VAL A 400 -9.02 -12.08 5.36
CA VAL A 400 -9.90 -12.18 4.18
C VAL A 400 -10.89 -13.32 4.40
N THR A 401 -12.19 -13.02 4.26
CA THR A 401 -13.26 -13.99 4.50
C THR A 401 -13.58 -14.79 3.23
N PRO A 402 -14.15 -16.01 3.32
CA PRO A 402 -14.62 -16.76 2.15
C PRO A 402 -15.60 -15.97 1.26
N PRO A 403 -16.56 -15.17 1.80
CA PRO A 403 -17.33 -14.21 1.00
C PRO A 403 -16.49 -13.20 0.21
N CYS A 404 -15.37 -12.69 0.73
CA CYS A 404 -14.52 -11.76 -0.02
C CYS A 404 -13.90 -12.43 -1.26
N TYR A 405 -13.38 -13.66 -1.14
CA TYR A 405 -12.92 -14.44 -2.29
C TYR A 405 -14.03 -14.67 -3.33
N ALA A 406 -15.27 -14.86 -2.89
CA ALA A 406 -16.44 -14.94 -3.76
C ALA A 406 -16.70 -13.60 -4.49
N HIS A 407 -16.66 -12.45 -3.81
CA HIS A 407 -16.80 -11.13 -4.46
C HIS A 407 -15.67 -10.82 -5.44
N MET A 408 -14.42 -11.12 -5.08
CA MET A 408 -13.26 -11.00 -5.97
C MET A 408 -13.43 -11.85 -7.25
N THR A 409 -13.84 -13.11 -7.10
CA THR A 409 -14.17 -14.01 -8.22
C THR A 409 -15.28 -13.44 -9.10
N HIS A 410 -16.35 -12.94 -8.48
CA HIS A 410 -17.52 -12.40 -9.19
C HIS A 410 -17.15 -11.19 -10.07
N MET A 411 -16.29 -10.30 -9.56
CA MET A 411 -15.79 -9.16 -10.34
C MET A 411 -14.98 -9.62 -11.57
N LEU A 412 -14.09 -10.59 -11.42
CA LEU A 412 -13.24 -11.10 -12.50
C LEU A 412 -14.05 -11.83 -13.59
N MET A 413 -15.17 -12.47 -13.23
CA MET A 413 -16.08 -13.11 -14.19
C MET A 413 -16.76 -12.13 -15.17
N SER A 414 -16.65 -10.81 -14.95
CA SER A 414 -17.07 -9.80 -15.93
C SER A 414 -16.09 -9.61 -17.10
N LEU A 415 -14.85 -10.09 -16.97
CA LEU A 415 -13.77 -9.98 -17.95
C LEU A 415 -13.73 -11.21 -18.87
N ALA A 416 -13.03 -11.12 -20.01
CA ALA A 416 -12.75 -12.26 -20.89
C ALA A 416 -13.98 -13.10 -21.33
N ASN A 417 -15.17 -12.48 -21.39
CA ASN A 417 -16.46 -13.16 -21.56
C ASN A 417 -16.70 -14.30 -20.54
N GLY A 418 -16.22 -14.11 -19.30
CA GLY A 418 -16.31 -15.05 -18.19
C GLY A 418 -15.34 -16.22 -18.22
N LYS A 419 -14.36 -16.23 -19.15
CA LYS A 419 -13.27 -17.21 -19.20
C LYS A 419 -12.30 -16.99 -18.03
N VAL A 420 -12.63 -17.58 -16.89
CA VAL A 420 -11.81 -17.55 -15.67
C VAL A 420 -11.31 -18.96 -15.34
N VAL A 421 -10.03 -19.07 -15.00
CA VAL A 421 -9.40 -20.32 -14.52
C VAL A 421 -8.78 -20.03 -13.17
N VAL A 422 -9.25 -20.70 -12.13
CA VAL A 422 -8.70 -20.58 -10.77
C VAL A 422 -7.75 -21.75 -10.51
N CYS A 423 -6.48 -21.49 -10.23
CA CYS A 423 -5.46 -22.50 -9.93
C CYS A 423 -5.04 -22.37 -8.47
N LEU A 424 -5.11 -23.45 -7.69
CA LEU A 424 -4.69 -23.44 -6.29
C LEU A 424 -3.19 -23.20 -6.15
N GLU A 425 -2.80 -22.27 -5.27
CA GLU A 425 -1.41 -21.99 -4.90
C GLU A 425 -1.19 -22.29 -3.39
N GLY A 426 -0.98 -21.27 -2.53
CA GLY A 426 -0.80 -21.38 -1.07
C GLY A 426 -2.09 -21.50 -0.24
N GLY A 427 -2.00 -21.22 1.06
CA GLY A 427 -3.06 -21.44 2.05
C GLY A 427 -2.90 -22.74 2.84
N TYR A 428 -2.81 -22.62 4.16
CA TYR A 428 -2.28 -23.66 5.05
C TYR A 428 -3.18 -23.97 6.26
N ASN A 429 -4.21 -23.15 6.53
CA ASN A 429 -5.33 -23.57 7.36
C ASN A 429 -6.34 -24.39 6.55
N LEU A 430 -6.36 -25.71 6.75
CA LEU A 430 -7.21 -26.67 6.03
C LEU A 430 -8.70 -26.28 5.98
N GLN A 431 -9.24 -25.69 7.05
CA GLN A 431 -10.65 -25.29 7.08
C GLN A 431 -10.88 -23.98 6.32
N SER A 432 -9.97 -23.01 6.44
CA SER A 432 -10.07 -21.72 5.73
C SER A 432 -9.91 -21.90 4.22
N ILE A 433 -8.99 -22.76 3.76
CA ILE A 433 -8.83 -23.03 2.32
C ILE A 433 -10.04 -23.76 1.74
N ALA A 434 -10.62 -24.74 2.45
CA ALA A 434 -11.76 -25.51 1.96
C ALA A 434 -13.00 -24.61 1.77
N LYS A 435 -13.34 -23.82 2.79
CA LYS A 435 -14.45 -22.87 2.73
C LYS A 435 -14.25 -21.79 1.66
N SER A 436 -13.04 -21.24 1.54
CA SER A 436 -12.72 -20.22 0.53
C SER A 436 -12.79 -20.78 -0.89
N ALA A 437 -12.24 -21.98 -1.12
CA ALA A 437 -12.34 -22.66 -2.41
C ALA A 437 -13.79 -22.99 -2.79
N VAL A 438 -14.64 -23.39 -1.84
CA VAL A 438 -16.08 -23.61 -2.10
C VAL A 438 -16.79 -22.29 -2.42
N ALA A 439 -16.51 -21.20 -1.70
CA ALA A 439 -17.10 -19.89 -1.98
C ALA A 439 -16.74 -19.34 -3.38
N VAL A 440 -15.46 -19.48 -3.77
CA VAL A 440 -15.00 -19.24 -5.15
C VAL A 440 -15.74 -20.13 -6.15
N THR A 441 -15.85 -21.43 -5.86
CA THR A 441 -16.43 -22.40 -6.80
C THR A 441 -17.93 -22.18 -7.01
N ARG A 442 -18.70 -21.90 -5.96
CA ARG A 442 -20.11 -21.50 -6.06
C ARG A 442 -20.29 -20.26 -6.94
N THR A 443 -19.41 -19.27 -6.77
CA THR A 443 -19.41 -18.07 -7.61
C THR A 443 -19.11 -18.38 -9.07
N LEU A 444 -18.08 -19.20 -9.36
CA LEU A 444 -17.81 -19.71 -10.71
C LEU A 444 -19.02 -20.47 -11.29
N MET A 445 -19.77 -21.17 -10.43
CA MET A 445 -21.00 -21.88 -10.78
C MET A 445 -22.21 -20.95 -11.03
N GLY A 446 -22.11 -19.67 -10.69
CA GLY A 446 -23.11 -18.64 -10.95
C GLY A 446 -24.02 -18.33 -9.77
N GLU A 447 -23.74 -18.86 -8.57
CA GLU A 447 -24.37 -18.39 -7.33
C GLU A 447 -23.94 -16.95 -7.03
N PRO A 448 -24.84 -16.12 -6.47
CA PRO A 448 -24.46 -14.81 -5.97
C PRO A 448 -23.55 -14.96 -4.75
N PRO A 449 -22.48 -14.15 -4.63
CA PRO A 449 -21.62 -14.18 -3.45
C PRO A 449 -22.40 -13.75 -2.20
N ASP A 450 -22.09 -14.36 -1.05
CA ASP A 450 -22.64 -13.98 0.25
C ASP A 450 -22.37 -12.50 0.58
N ARG A 451 -23.17 -11.92 1.47
CA ARG A 451 -22.92 -10.56 1.93
C ARG A 451 -21.63 -10.51 2.74
N LEU A 452 -20.77 -9.54 2.41
CA LEU A 452 -19.69 -9.12 3.30
C LEU A 452 -20.30 -8.51 4.59
N GLY A 453 -19.49 -8.43 5.66
CA GLY A 453 -19.89 -7.86 6.95
C GLY A 453 -20.36 -6.39 6.88
N GLU A 454 -21.05 -5.95 7.94
CA GLU A 454 -21.48 -4.55 8.08
C GLU A 454 -20.27 -3.65 8.44
N GLY A 455 -20.24 -2.43 7.91
CA GLY A 455 -19.21 -1.43 8.26
C GLY A 455 -17.81 -1.72 7.72
N ILE A 456 -17.69 -2.42 6.59
CA ILE A 456 -16.39 -2.69 5.97
C ILE A 456 -15.82 -1.42 5.34
N GLU A 457 -14.72 -0.95 5.93
CA GLU A 457 -13.89 0.15 5.46
C GLU A 457 -12.45 -0.37 5.25
N PRO A 458 -11.71 0.11 4.23
CA PRO A 458 -10.29 -0.18 4.09
C PRO A 458 -9.50 0.43 5.25
N SER A 459 -8.46 -0.27 5.71
CA SER A 459 -7.57 0.24 6.76
C SER A 459 -6.78 1.46 6.25
N PRO A 460 -6.31 2.36 7.16
CA PRO A 460 -5.43 3.47 6.77
C PRO A 460 -4.15 3.01 6.03
N LEU A 461 -3.63 1.83 6.37
CA LEU A 461 -2.49 1.23 5.68
C LEU A 461 -2.86 0.74 4.27
N GLY A 462 -4.00 0.06 4.11
CA GLY A 462 -4.52 -0.37 2.81
C GLY A 462 -4.84 0.79 1.88
N LEU A 463 -5.46 1.85 2.40
CA LEU A 463 -5.67 3.12 1.70
C LEU A 463 -4.34 3.72 1.19
N SER A 464 -3.33 3.78 2.06
CA SER A 464 -2.01 4.33 1.75
C SER A 464 -1.28 3.53 0.68
N THR A 465 -1.24 2.19 0.79
CA THR A 465 -0.67 1.30 -0.23
C THR A 465 -1.39 1.47 -1.57
N VAL A 466 -2.72 1.46 -1.60
CA VAL A 466 -3.49 1.55 -2.85
C VAL A 466 -3.30 2.90 -3.54
N GLU A 467 -3.27 4.00 -2.80
CA GLU A 467 -3.01 5.33 -3.37
C GLU A 467 -1.56 5.47 -3.88
N LEU A 468 -0.57 4.89 -3.19
CA LEU A 468 0.81 4.81 -3.68
C LEU A 468 0.92 4.05 -5.00
N VAL A 469 0.26 2.88 -5.11
CA VAL A 469 0.20 2.08 -6.35
C VAL A 469 -0.48 2.86 -7.47
N LYS A 470 -1.62 3.52 -7.21
CA LYS A 470 -2.33 4.35 -8.21
C LYS A 470 -1.43 5.45 -8.77
N ARG A 471 -0.67 6.15 -7.93
CA ARG A 471 0.27 7.21 -8.37
C ARG A 471 1.30 6.65 -9.36
N HIS A 472 1.92 5.51 -9.05
CA HIS A 472 2.90 4.86 -9.93
C HIS A 472 2.26 4.35 -11.23
N GLN A 473 1.13 3.64 -11.14
CA GLN A 473 0.43 3.06 -12.28
C GLN A 473 -0.25 4.10 -13.19
N SER A 474 -0.47 5.33 -12.71
CA SER A 474 -1.02 6.46 -13.47
C SER A 474 -0.25 6.81 -14.76
N ARG A 475 1.05 6.45 -14.79
CA ARG A 475 1.98 6.62 -15.91
C ARG A 475 1.62 5.77 -17.11
N TYR A 476 1.07 4.57 -16.87
CA TYR A 476 0.89 3.52 -17.86
C TYR A 476 -0.58 3.31 -18.25
N TRP A 477 -1.49 3.47 -17.30
CA TRP A 477 -2.92 3.17 -17.46
C TRP A 477 -3.75 4.44 -17.53
N LYS A 478 -4.65 4.57 -18.51
CA LYS A 478 -5.51 5.76 -18.67
C LYS A 478 -6.50 5.89 -17.53
N CYS A 479 -7.06 4.79 -17.05
CA CYS A 479 -8.03 4.74 -15.93
C CYS A 479 -7.47 5.19 -14.57
N MET A 480 -6.15 5.12 -14.35
CA MET A 480 -5.52 5.45 -13.07
C MET A 480 -5.31 6.97 -12.90
N TYR A 481 -5.83 7.54 -11.81
CA TYR A 481 -5.64 8.95 -11.40
C TYR A 481 -5.29 9.03 -9.90
N PRO A 482 -4.55 10.04 -9.42
CA PRO A 482 -4.03 11.24 -10.12
C PRO A 482 -3.01 10.92 -11.23
N LYS A 483 -2.87 11.78 -12.26
CA LYS A 483 -1.78 11.64 -13.24
C LYS A 483 -0.51 12.24 -12.69
N GLN A 484 0.54 11.42 -12.53
CA GLN A 484 1.82 11.89 -12.03
C GLN A 484 2.50 12.84 -13.04
N HIS A 485 2.76 14.07 -12.63
CA HIS A 485 3.39 15.13 -13.43
C HIS A 485 4.74 15.61 -12.84
N SER A 486 5.16 15.01 -11.73
CA SER A 486 5.97 15.67 -10.70
C SER A 486 7.47 15.32 -10.71
N GLY A 487 7.87 14.17 -11.29
CA GLY A 487 9.28 13.73 -11.32
C GLY A 487 10.26 14.69 -12.00
N ALA A 488 9.76 15.63 -12.82
CA ALA A 488 10.55 16.68 -13.49
C ALA A 488 10.33 18.11 -12.92
N ILE A 489 9.67 18.25 -11.77
CA ILE A 489 9.30 19.56 -11.20
C ILE A 489 10.17 19.91 -9.98
N ALA A 490 10.29 19.01 -9.00
CA ALA A 490 10.95 19.32 -7.72
C ALA A 490 12.41 19.78 -7.87
N ASN A 491 13.22 19.00 -8.60
CA ASN A 491 14.66 19.26 -8.75
C ASN A 491 15.00 20.29 -9.83
N THR A 492 14.06 20.63 -10.72
CA THR A 492 14.35 21.40 -11.95
C THR A 492 13.85 22.84 -11.90
N LEU A 493 12.97 23.19 -10.95
CA LEU A 493 12.27 24.49 -10.91
C LEU A 493 12.48 25.30 -9.61
N HIS A 494 13.49 24.96 -8.80
CA HIS A 494 13.75 25.60 -7.49
C HIS A 494 12.51 25.63 -6.58
N ALA A 495 11.78 24.52 -6.51
CA ALA A 495 10.54 24.41 -5.74
C ALA A 495 10.76 24.69 -4.23
N ARG A 496 9.75 25.26 -3.57
CA ARG A 496 9.65 25.39 -2.11
C ARG A 496 8.41 24.64 -1.63
N ARG A 497 8.46 24.08 -0.42
CA ARG A 497 7.26 23.55 0.26
C ARG A 497 6.36 24.72 0.69
N ILE A 498 5.05 24.47 0.76
CA ILE A 498 4.05 25.52 1.03
C ILE A 498 4.14 26.03 2.47
N HIS A 499 4.44 25.19 3.46
CA HIS A 499 4.55 25.60 4.86
C HIS A 499 5.65 26.68 5.07
N ASP A 500 6.80 26.53 4.39
CA ASP A 500 7.87 27.54 4.38
C ASP A 500 7.44 28.89 3.72
N ILE A 501 6.35 28.90 2.93
CA ILE A 501 5.81 30.11 2.28
C ILE A 501 4.72 30.74 3.16
N VAL A 502 3.84 29.94 3.75
CA VAL A 502 2.77 30.40 4.65
C VAL A 502 3.38 31.10 5.86
N ARG A 503 4.32 30.47 6.57
CA ARG A 503 4.98 31.10 7.73
C ARG A 503 5.70 32.42 7.40
N GLN A 504 6.20 32.56 6.17
CA GLN A 504 6.82 33.80 5.69
C GLN A 504 5.79 34.91 5.42
N ALA A 505 4.56 34.56 5.03
CA ALA A 505 3.43 35.48 4.93
C ALA A 505 2.94 35.90 6.33
N ASP A 506 2.71 34.94 7.23
CA ASP A 506 2.25 35.21 8.60
C ASP A 506 3.21 36.17 9.34
N ALA A 507 4.52 35.93 9.23
CA ALA A 507 5.54 36.81 9.79
C ALA A 507 5.53 38.23 9.22
N THR A 508 5.10 38.39 7.96
CA THR A 508 4.96 39.68 7.29
C THR A 508 3.72 40.42 7.79
N ASP A 509 2.61 39.71 7.98
CA ASP A 509 1.38 40.25 8.54
C ASP A 509 1.56 40.65 10.01
N PHE A 510 2.16 39.79 10.84
CA PHE A 510 2.47 40.12 12.24
C PHE A 510 3.43 41.32 12.38
N TRP A 511 4.37 41.50 11.44
CA TRP A 511 5.18 42.72 11.38
C TRP A 511 4.35 43.95 11.00
N ASN A 512 3.47 43.82 9.99
CA ASN A 512 2.67 44.93 9.47
C ASN A 512 1.57 45.41 10.45
N GLU A 513 0.95 44.48 11.19
CA GLU A 513 -0.11 44.75 12.15
C GLU A 513 0.44 45.08 13.55
N TYR A 514 1.35 44.25 14.09
CA TYR A 514 1.76 44.32 15.51
C TYR A 514 3.26 44.61 15.73
N ARG A 515 4.04 44.81 14.65
CA ARG A 515 5.50 45.03 14.69
C ARG A 515 6.26 43.89 15.39
N MET A 516 5.79 42.65 15.26
CA MET A 516 6.51 41.49 15.79
C MET A 516 7.78 41.23 14.99
N THR A 517 8.87 40.94 15.69
CA THR A 517 10.20 40.66 15.12
C THR A 517 10.63 39.24 15.40
N GLU A 518 11.48 38.69 14.53
CA GLU A 518 12.09 37.38 14.73
C GLU A 518 13.05 37.37 15.93
N LEU A 519 12.92 36.36 16.81
CA LEU A 519 13.90 36.09 17.86
C LEU A 519 15.02 35.19 17.31
N PHE A 520 16.27 35.48 17.69
CA PHE A 520 17.43 34.76 17.17
C PHE A 520 17.67 33.45 17.94
N ILE A 521 17.48 32.32 17.26
CA ILE A 521 17.73 30.98 17.80
C ILE A 521 19.06 30.45 17.24
N LEU A 522 20.04 30.22 18.11
CA LEU A 522 21.31 29.60 17.72
C LEU A 522 21.07 28.10 17.44
N ARG A 523 21.46 27.62 16.26
CA ARG A 523 21.28 26.23 15.82
C ARG A 523 22.48 25.74 15.00
N ASP A 524 22.81 24.46 15.12
CA ASP A 524 23.85 23.80 14.32
C ASP A 524 23.39 23.42 12.89
N LYS A 525 22.06 23.39 12.66
CA LYS A 525 21.45 23.02 11.37
C LYS A 525 20.83 24.24 10.68
N ILE A 526 21.10 24.38 9.39
CA ILE A 526 20.50 25.40 8.52
C ILE A 526 19.34 24.77 7.73
N SER A 527 18.13 25.28 7.91
CA SER A 527 16.93 24.91 7.14
C SER A 527 16.02 26.12 6.99
N LYS A 528 15.27 26.19 5.88
CA LYS A 528 14.25 27.22 5.65
C LYS A 528 13.10 27.15 6.65
N SER A 529 12.81 25.97 7.18
CA SER A 529 11.76 25.78 8.20
C SER A 529 12.11 26.40 9.56
N PHE A 530 13.32 26.96 9.72
CA PHE A 530 13.75 27.74 10.89
C PHE A 530 13.74 29.26 10.66
N GLU A 531 13.60 29.74 9.41
CA GLU A 531 13.44 31.17 9.12
C GLU A 531 12.07 31.66 9.61
N LYS A 532 12.03 32.76 10.36
CA LYS A 532 10.78 33.31 10.97
C LYS A 532 10.03 32.31 11.84
N GLN A 533 10.73 31.33 12.42
CA GLN A 533 10.10 30.31 13.25
C GLN A 533 9.51 30.91 14.54
N VAL A 534 10.28 31.77 15.21
CA VAL A 534 9.87 32.44 16.45
C VAL A 534 9.73 33.93 16.21
N LEU A 535 8.57 34.49 16.54
CA LEU A 535 8.24 35.91 16.44
C LEU A 535 7.86 36.45 17.80
N ALA A 536 8.22 37.69 18.13
CA ALA A 536 7.89 38.32 19.40
C ALA A 536 7.52 39.79 19.24
N THR A 537 6.60 40.29 20.07
CA THR A 537 6.25 41.71 20.13
C THR A 537 7.40 42.51 20.73
N HIS A 538 7.60 43.76 20.32
CA HIS A 538 8.72 44.60 20.80
C HIS A 538 8.79 44.79 22.33
N ASN A 539 7.65 44.62 23.02
CA ASN A 539 7.46 44.78 24.46
C ASN A 539 7.49 43.45 25.24
N PHE A 540 7.91 42.33 24.63
CA PHE A 540 7.76 40.98 25.21
C PHE A 540 8.44 40.80 26.57
N ALA A 541 9.55 41.50 26.84
CA ALA A 541 10.35 41.37 28.06
C ALA A 541 10.03 42.42 29.15
N GLU A 542 9.04 43.29 28.93
CA GLU A 542 8.66 44.36 29.87
C GLU A 542 7.79 43.83 31.03
N GLU A 543 7.57 44.68 32.05
CA GLU A 543 6.72 44.42 33.23
C GLU A 543 5.20 44.33 32.89
N ARG A 544 4.83 43.27 32.17
CA ARG A 544 3.48 42.96 31.69
C ARG A 544 3.26 41.44 31.57
N PRO A 545 2.00 40.98 31.52
CA PRO A 545 1.66 39.60 31.19
C PRO A 545 2.24 39.18 29.82
N LEU A 546 2.74 37.96 29.74
CA LEU A 546 3.32 37.35 28.54
C LEU A 546 2.52 36.12 28.12
N LEU A 547 2.12 36.06 26.85
CA LEU A 547 1.56 34.85 26.23
C LEU A 547 2.60 34.22 25.29
N VAL A 548 2.92 32.95 25.51
CA VAL A 548 3.83 32.16 24.67
C VAL A 548 3.04 31.05 23.97
N ILE A 549 2.90 31.15 22.65
CA ILE A 549 2.13 30.23 21.82
C ILE A 549 3.09 29.32 21.08
N PHE A 550 2.95 28.00 21.25
CA PHE A 550 3.57 26.99 20.39
C PHE A 550 2.47 26.30 19.58
N HIS A 551 2.56 26.38 18.26
CA HIS A 551 1.55 25.87 17.35
C HIS A 551 2.16 25.15 16.15
N GLU A 552 1.39 24.27 15.54
CA GLU A 552 1.71 23.65 14.24
C GLU A 552 1.37 24.61 13.08
N PRO A 553 1.86 24.39 11.86
CA PRO A 553 1.46 25.20 10.71
C PRO A 553 -0.06 25.15 10.51
N PRO A 554 -0.71 26.22 10.01
CA PRO A 554 -2.15 26.23 9.85
C PRO A 554 -2.62 25.19 8.82
N GLU A 555 -3.74 24.54 9.11
CA GLU A 555 -4.35 23.52 8.25
C GLU A 555 -4.64 24.08 6.85
N THR A 556 -4.31 23.31 5.81
CA THR A 556 -4.56 23.71 4.42
C THR A 556 -5.46 22.71 3.69
N THR A 557 -6.62 23.18 3.25
CA THR A 557 -7.55 22.40 2.42
C THR A 557 -7.38 22.81 0.96
N ALA A 558 -6.91 21.88 0.14
CA ALA A 558 -6.78 22.07 -1.30
C ALA A 558 -7.84 21.26 -2.07
N LEU A 559 -8.57 21.91 -2.98
CA LEU A 559 -9.48 21.23 -3.91
C LEU A 559 -8.79 21.04 -5.28
N PRO A 560 -8.22 19.87 -5.59
CA PRO A 560 -7.59 19.61 -6.89
C PRO A 560 -8.63 19.53 -8.01
N ASP A 561 -8.30 19.97 -9.23
CA ASP A 561 -9.14 19.67 -10.41
C ASP A 561 -9.19 18.14 -10.60
N PRO A 562 -10.37 17.51 -10.63
CA PRO A 562 -10.48 16.04 -10.56
C PRO A 562 -10.00 15.30 -11.82
N ARG A 563 -9.62 16.01 -12.89
CA ARG A 563 -9.17 15.42 -14.17
C ARG A 563 -7.68 15.58 -14.40
N SER A 564 -7.11 16.70 -13.97
CA SER A 564 -5.71 17.05 -14.13
C SER A 564 -4.91 16.95 -12.82
N THR A 565 -5.62 16.81 -11.70
CA THR A 565 -5.11 16.78 -10.33
C THR A 565 -4.18 17.93 -9.98
N LYS A 566 -4.30 19.03 -10.74
CA LYS A 566 -3.64 20.30 -10.50
C LYS A 566 -4.42 21.06 -9.44
N ILE A 567 -3.72 21.42 -8.38
CA ILE A 567 -4.21 22.37 -7.39
C ILE A 567 -3.99 23.77 -7.94
N SER A 568 -5.06 24.55 -8.08
CA SER A 568 -4.98 25.98 -8.42
C SER A 568 -4.96 26.80 -7.14
N LEU A 569 -4.09 27.82 -7.04
CA LEU A 569 -3.90 28.58 -5.80
C LEU A 569 -5.20 29.19 -5.22
N HIS A 570 -6.16 29.57 -6.07
CA HIS A 570 -7.46 30.11 -5.63
C HIS A 570 -8.44 29.05 -5.08
N ASN A 571 -8.09 27.76 -5.19
CA ASN A 571 -8.80 26.61 -4.62
C ASN A 571 -7.99 25.99 -3.45
N ILE A 572 -6.95 26.68 -2.97
CA ILE A 572 -6.29 26.38 -1.70
C ILE A 572 -6.87 27.32 -0.67
N PHE A 573 -7.51 26.75 0.34
CA PHE A 573 -7.93 27.44 1.54
C PHE A 573 -6.89 27.13 2.62
N VAL A 574 -6.13 28.14 3.04
CA VAL A 574 -5.50 28.10 4.36
C VAL A 574 -6.65 28.33 5.33
N VAL A 575 -7.02 27.31 6.12
CA VAL A 575 -8.03 27.45 7.15
C VAL A 575 -7.44 28.39 8.19
N THR A 576 -8.07 29.55 8.36
CA THR A 576 -7.37 30.75 8.81
C THR A 576 -6.99 30.68 10.28
N ASP A 577 -5.69 30.51 10.53
CA ASP A 577 -4.88 31.05 11.63
C ASP A 577 -5.69 31.56 12.86
N VAL A 578 -6.37 30.63 13.54
CA VAL A 578 -7.12 30.97 14.77
C VAL A 578 -6.15 31.41 15.87
N THR A 579 -4.91 30.90 15.83
CA THR A 579 -3.75 31.36 16.61
C THR A 579 -3.51 32.88 16.51
N LYS A 580 -3.54 33.48 15.31
CA LYS A 580 -3.46 34.95 15.14
C LYS A 580 -4.59 35.70 15.83
N THR A 581 -5.77 35.10 16.01
CA THR A 581 -6.86 35.75 16.76
C THR A 581 -6.57 35.87 18.27
N TYR A 582 -5.75 34.96 18.82
CA TYR A 582 -5.21 35.05 20.18
C TYR A 582 -4.06 36.06 20.26
N VAL A 583 -3.18 36.11 19.26
CA VAL A 583 -2.11 37.13 19.16
C VAL A 583 -2.73 38.54 19.10
N GLU A 584 -3.70 38.76 18.21
CA GLU A 584 -4.42 40.03 18.07
C GLU A 584 -5.12 40.42 19.39
N TRP A 585 -5.79 39.47 20.04
CA TRP A 585 -6.45 39.69 21.32
C TRP A 585 -5.45 40.06 22.43
N ALA A 586 -4.33 39.35 22.52
CA ALA A 586 -3.30 39.56 23.55
C ALA A 586 -2.66 40.95 23.38
N VAL A 587 -2.29 41.32 22.15
CA VAL A 587 -1.74 42.65 21.84
C VAL A 587 -2.76 43.76 22.13
N LYS A 588 -4.05 43.58 21.80
CA LYS A 588 -5.12 44.54 22.14
C LYS A 588 -5.31 44.74 23.65
N ASN A 589 -5.09 43.69 24.44
CA ASN A 589 -5.14 43.75 25.91
C ASN A 589 -3.79 44.15 26.55
N GLY A 590 -2.76 44.48 25.75
CA GLY A 590 -1.49 45.00 26.22
C GLY A 590 -0.48 43.94 26.70
N PHE A 591 -0.72 42.66 26.42
CA PHE A 591 0.21 41.58 26.73
C PHE A 591 1.47 41.66 25.85
N GLY A 592 2.58 41.12 26.32
CA GLY A 592 3.67 40.66 25.45
C GLY A 592 3.28 39.34 24.79
N VAL A 593 3.76 39.09 23.57
CA VAL A 593 3.50 37.82 22.86
C VAL A 593 4.78 37.27 22.27
N ILE A 594 5.02 35.97 22.45
CA ILE A 594 5.98 35.16 21.69
C ILE A 594 5.20 34.07 20.97
N ASP A 595 5.38 33.96 19.67
CA ASP A 595 4.69 33.05 18.76
C ASP A 595 5.69 32.10 18.10
N VAL A 596 5.46 30.79 18.22
CA VAL A 596 6.41 29.73 17.87
C VAL A 596 5.74 28.69 16.97
N ASN A 597 6.16 28.64 15.71
CA ASN A 597 5.68 27.64 14.75
C ASN A 597 6.57 26.38 14.77
N ILE A 598 5.98 25.21 15.01
CA ILE A 598 6.65 23.91 15.04
C ILE A 598 6.38 23.16 13.73
N PRO A 599 7.33 23.15 12.77
CA PRO A 599 7.09 22.52 11.47
C PRO A 599 6.81 21.01 11.60
N GLU A 600 5.89 20.51 10.77
CA GLU A 600 5.63 19.07 10.61
C GLU A 600 6.79 18.33 9.95
N HIS A 601 7.53 19.01 9.06
CA HIS A 601 8.65 18.44 8.33
C HIS A 601 9.76 19.48 8.13
N ILE A 602 10.99 19.13 8.50
CA ILE A 602 12.16 20.00 8.30
C ILE A 602 12.66 19.88 6.85
N THR A 603 12.52 20.96 6.07
CA THR A 603 13.01 21.00 4.67
C THR A 603 14.54 20.85 4.61
N ASP A 604 15.06 19.79 3.98
CA ASP A 604 16.49 19.61 3.69
C ASP A 604 16.94 20.55 2.55
N PRO A 605 18.01 21.36 2.73
CA PRO A 605 18.57 22.17 1.64
C PRO A 605 19.13 21.37 0.45
N ASN A 606 19.41 20.07 0.59
CA ASN A 606 20.07 19.24 -0.43
C ASN A 606 19.09 18.44 -1.32
N GLY A 607 17.80 18.39 -0.99
CA GLY A 607 16.82 17.66 -1.80
C GLY A 607 15.39 17.84 -1.32
N VAL A 608 14.45 17.95 -2.27
CA VAL A 608 13.00 17.94 -1.99
C VAL A 608 12.44 16.63 -2.55
N PRO A 609 12.25 15.58 -1.72
CA PRO A 609 11.61 14.36 -2.18
C PRO A 609 10.16 14.66 -2.61
N GLU A 610 9.68 13.95 -3.64
CA GLU A 610 8.38 14.20 -4.28
C GLU A 610 7.21 14.10 -3.29
N PHE A 611 7.34 13.19 -2.33
CA PHE A 611 6.48 13.03 -1.16
C PHE A 611 7.39 12.88 0.06
N ALA A 612 6.96 13.42 1.19
CA ALA A 612 7.56 13.16 2.50
C ALA A 612 6.42 13.10 3.51
N ASP A 613 6.46 12.10 4.38
CA ASP A 613 5.64 12.05 5.57
C ASP A 613 6.04 13.15 6.57
N ALA A 614 5.17 13.44 7.52
CA ALA A 614 5.53 14.27 8.67
C ALA A 614 6.64 13.60 9.49
N ASP A 615 7.51 14.42 10.10
CA ASP A 615 8.53 13.93 11.03
C ASP A 615 7.82 13.25 12.24
N PRO A 616 8.32 12.13 12.80
CA PRO A 616 7.61 11.41 13.86
C PRO A 616 7.31 12.26 15.11
N ASP A 617 6.15 12.08 15.72
CA ASP A 617 5.71 12.83 16.91
C ASP A 617 6.75 12.86 18.04
N ASP A 618 7.45 11.75 18.31
CA ASP A 618 8.53 11.70 19.32
C ASP A 618 9.69 12.65 18.99
N LEU A 619 10.05 12.76 17.70
CA LEU A 619 11.09 13.67 17.22
C LEU A 619 10.61 15.12 17.26
N ARG A 620 9.36 15.38 16.85
CA ARG A 620 8.74 16.72 16.90
C ARG A 620 8.62 17.22 18.35
N GLY A 621 8.23 16.35 19.28
CA GLY A 621 8.21 16.63 20.72
C GLY A 621 9.58 16.97 21.27
N PHE A 622 10.62 16.16 20.97
CA PHE A 622 12.00 16.43 21.38
C PHE A 622 12.50 17.79 20.87
N LEU A 623 12.29 18.11 19.59
CA LEU A 623 12.72 19.37 18.97
C LEU A 623 11.94 20.57 19.53
N THR A 624 10.67 20.39 19.87
CA THR A 624 9.84 21.43 20.51
C THR A 624 10.35 21.71 21.92
N ARG A 625 10.68 20.67 22.71
CA ARG A 625 11.28 20.82 24.04
C ARG A 625 12.62 21.56 23.98
N GLU A 626 13.51 21.19 23.05
CA GLU A 626 14.81 21.86 22.86
C GLU A 626 14.64 23.36 22.58
N LEU A 627 13.70 23.72 21.69
CA LEU A 627 13.35 25.11 21.41
C LEU A 627 12.71 25.82 22.61
N ALA A 628 11.78 25.16 23.31
CA ALA A 628 11.09 25.73 24.46
C ALA A 628 12.06 26.03 25.62
N THR A 629 12.99 25.12 25.91
CA THR A 629 14.07 25.33 26.89
C THR A 629 14.99 26.49 26.47
N TYR A 630 15.40 26.55 25.20
CA TYR A 630 16.22 27.67 24.70
C TYR A 630 15.50 29.02 24.86
N LEU A 631 14.21 29.10 24.54
CA LEU A 631 13.39 30.30 24.73
C LEU A 631 13.22 30.65 26.21
N TRP A 632 13.05 29.65 27.07
CA TRP A 632 12.98 29.85 28.51
C TRP A 632 14.25 30.50 29.06
N GLU A 633 15.42 29.89 28.80
CA GLU A 633 16.71 30.32 29.35
C GLU A 633 17.23 31.64 28.78
N ASN A 634 16.95 31.95 27.51
CA ASN A 634 17.56 33.10 26.81
C ASN A 634 16.63 34.31 26.66
N TYR A 635 15.32 34.14 26.83
CA TYR A 635 14.34 35.22 26.59
C TYR A 635 13.28 35.36 27.68
N ILE A 636 12.63 34.27 28.10
CA ILE A 636 11.43 34.35 28.96
C ILE A 636 11.80 34.54 30.44
N SER A 637 12.75 33.75 30.97
CA SER A 637 13.21 33.86 32.37
C SER A 637 14.03 35.13 32.66
N LEU A 638 14.47 35.83 31.62
CA LEU A 638 15.20 37.09 31.73
C LEU A 638 14.28 38.32 31.64
N GLY A 639 13.00 38.14 31.31
CA GLY A 639 12.00 39.21 31.20
C GLY A 639 11.40 39.60 32.55
N GLU A 640 10.98 40.85 32.68
CA GLU A 640 10.35 41.39 33.90
C GLU A 640 8.84 41.05 33.97
N ASN A 641 8.39 40.01 33.24
CA ASN A 641 6.98 39.69 33.04
C ASN A 641 6.26 39.35 34.35
N THR A 642 5.12 40.01 34.59
CA THR A 642 4.33 39.83 35.83
C THR A 642 3.57 38.51 35.87
N HIS A 643 3.14 38.02 34.69
CA HIS A 643 2.43 36.75 34.52
C HIS A 643 2.93 36.06 33.26
N LYS A 644 3.01 34.73 33.24
CA LYS A 644 3.46 33.93 32.09
C LYS A 644 2.44 32.83 31.75
N PHE A 645 1.91 32.90 30.54
CA PHE A 645 0.94 31.95 29.98
C PHE A 645 1.56 31.16 28.85
N PHE A 646 1.34 29.84 28.83
CA PHE A 646 1.70 28.97 27.72
C PHE A 646 0.46 28.46 27.00
N MET A 647 0.52 28.38 25.67
CA MET A 647 -0.52 27.74 24.85
C MET A 647 0.13 26.77 23.87
N GLY A 648 -0.25 25.48 23.92
CA GLY A 648 0.24 24.43 23.03
C GLY A 648 -0.87 23.89 22.11
N VAL A 649 -0.66 23.97 20.80
CA VAL A 649 -1.61 23.45 19.80
C VAL A 649 -1.01 22.22 19.12
N GLY A 650 -1.76 21.12 19.07
CA GLY A 650 -1.33 19.86 18.45
C GLY A 650 -0.13 19.21 19.13
N ALA A 651 0.78 18.61 18.35
CA ALA A 651 1.96 17.92 18.91
C ALA A 651 2.90 18.85 19.71
N ALA A 652 2.85 20.16 19.46
CA ALA A 652 3.69 21.15 20.14
C ALA A 652 3.47 21.20 21.67
N TYR A 653 2.28 20.80 22.15
CA TYR A 653 1.97 20.66 23.57
C TYR A 653 2.97 19.75 24.33
N GLY A 654 3.43 18.66 23.73
CA GLY A 654 4.33 17.71 24.39
C GLY A 654 5.65 18.35 24.83
N GLY A 655 6.21 19.25 23.99
CA GLY A 655 7.45 19.95 24.32
C GLY A 655 7.30 20.97 25.46
N ILE A 656 6.13 21.61 25.60
CA ILE A 656 5.80 22.48 26.74
C ILE A 656 5.68 21.62 28.02
N LEU A 657 5.01 20.47 27.93
CA LEU A 657 4.80 19.59 29.06
C LEU A 657 6.12 19.04 29.63
N ASP A 658 7.07 18.69 28.76
CA ASP A 658 8.41 18.27 29.16
C ASP A 658 9.22 19.44 29.76
N LEU A 659 9.14 20.66 29.21
CA LEU A 659 9.77 21.85 29.80
C LEU A 659 9.27 22.09 31.24
N LEU A 660 7.96 22.02 31.47
CA LEU A 660 7.36 22.17 32.81
C LEU A 660 7.74 21.00 33.74
N GLY A 661 7.91 19.79 33.21
CA GLY A 661 8.36 18.63 33.98
C GLY A 661 9.83 18.71 34.42
N GLU A 662 10.70 19.25 33.56
CA GLU A 662 12.16 19.30 33.78
C GLU A 662 12.64 20.57 34.49
N ASN A 663 11.96 21.71 34.33
CA ASN A 663 12.43 23.00 34.86
C ASN A 663 11.61 23.50 36.07
N ASP A 664 12.24 23.48 37.25
CA ASP A 664 11.66 23.93 38.52
C ASP A 664 11.18 25.37 38.53
N ASP A 665 11.93 26.28 37.92
CA ASP A 665 11.63 27.72 37.96
C ASP A 665 10.54 28.06 36.94
N CYS A 666 10.52 27.39 35.78
CA CYS A 666 9.41 27.46 34.82
C CYS A 666 8.05 27.10 35.47
N THR A 667 7.99 26.04 36.29
CA THR A 667 6.76 25.69 37.03
C THR A 667 6.34 26.68 38.12
N LYS A 668 7.24 27.50 38.66
CA LYS A 668 6.92 28.50 39.69
C LYS A 668 6.45 29.82 39.08
N GLU A 669 6.96 30.16 37.90
CA GLU A 669 6.70 31.41 37.20
C GLU A 669 5.60 31.32 36.13
N THR A 670 5.06 30.12 35.88
CA THR A 670 3.93 29.91 34.96
C THR A 670 2.61 29.97 35.73
N ASP A 671 1.73 30.90 35.35
CA ASP A 671 0.41 31.05 35.95
C ASP A 671 -0.57 30.01 35.43
N HIS A 672 -0.62 29.83 34.10
CA HIS A 672 -1.56 28.90 33.47
C HIS A 672 -1.07 28.36 32.11
N THR A 673 -1.43 27.12 31.80
CA THR A 673 -1.10 26.44 30.53
C THR A 673 -2.37 25.98 29.80
N PHE A 674 -2.57 26.42 28.57
CA PHE A 674 -3.64 25.96 27.70
C PHE A 674 -3.10 24.94 26.71
N ALA A 675 -3.88 23.91 26.37
CA ALA A 675 -3.51 22.98 25.30
C ALA A 675 -4.72 22.50 24.49
N PHE A 676 -4.48 22.24 23.21
CA PHE A 676 -5.48 21.77 22.24
C PHE A 676 -4.97 20.51 21.56
N ILE A 677 -5.69 19.39 21.72
CA ILE A 677 -5.25 18.05 21.29
C ILE A 677 -6.37 17.38 20.49
N ALA A 678 -6.11 17.13 19.20
CA ALA A 678 -6.99 16.38 18.31
C ALA A 678 -6.55 14.90 18.21
N GLU A 679 -5.59 14.61 17.33
CA GLU A 679 -5.14 13.24 17.04
C GLU A 679 -4.02 12.73 17.98
N ASN A 680 -3.16 13.63 18.47
CA ASN A 680 -1.97 13.24 19.25
C ASN A 680 -2.34 12.66 20.62
N SER A 681 -1.53 11.72 21.11
CA SER A 681 -1.83 11.05 22.39
C SER A 681 -1.74 11.99 23.61
N LEU A 682 -2.73 11.93 24.50
CA LEU A 682 -2.76 12.72 25.74
C LEU A 682 -1.62 12.34 26.70
N GLN A 683 -0.62 13.21 26.79
CA GLN A 683 0.55 13.06 27.65
C GLN A 683 0.28 13.50 29.10
N SER A 684 1.07 12.97 30.05
CA SER A 684 0.98 13.36 31.47
C SER A 684 2.28 13.96 31.98
N ILE A 685 2.19 15.05 32.74
CA ILE A 685 3.34 15.66 33.42
C ILE A 685 4.00 14.63 34.34
N LYS A 686 5.33 14.66 34.38
CA LYS A 686 6.17 13.80 35.22
C LYS A 686 7.31 14.64 35.77
N LYS A 687 7.59 14.47 37.06
CA LYS A 687 8.71 15.10 37.75
C LYS A 687 9.30 14.08 38.71
N LEU A 688 10.61 13.85 38.66
CA LEU A 688 11.25 12.80 39.48
C LEU A 688 11.39 13.20 40.97
N THR A 689 11.25 14.49 41.26
CA THR A 689 11.51 15.12 42.56
C THR A 689 10.24 15.62 43.27
N ASP A 690 9.09 15.64 42.59
CA ASP A 690 7.84 16.21 43.09
C ASP A 690 6.64 15.32 42.74
N ASP A 691 6.08 14.65 43.75
CA ASP A 691 4.87 13.84 43.63
C ASP A 691 3.58 14.69 43.52
N TYR A 692 3.62 15.98 43.89
CA TYR A 692 2.49 16.91 43.91
C TYR A 692 2.37 17.74 42.63
N ILE A 693 3.32 17.64 41.69
CA ILE A 693 3.29 18.35 40.41
C ILE A 693 1.96 18.15 39.65
N GLY A 694 1.34 16.97 39.80
CA GLY A 694 0.05 16.68 39.19
C GLY A 694 -1.12 17.44 39.80
N ASP A 695 -1.06 17.83 41.08
CA ASP A 695 -2.06 18.69 41.72
C ASP A 695 -1.94 20.15 41.24
N TRP A 696 -0.71 20.68 41.15
CA TRP A 696 -0.45 21.99 40.55
C TRP A 696 -0.93 22.01 39.10
N TYR A 697 -0.51 21.03 38.29
CA TYR A 697 -0.82 20.99 36.88
C TYR A 697 -2.32 20.89 36.58
N TYR A 698 -3.08 20.17 37.42
CA TYR A 698 -4.54 20.13 37.30
C TYR A 698 -5.22 21.47 37.60
N ASN A 699 -4.66 22.31 38.46
CA ASN A 699 -5.22 23.61 38.79
C ASN A 699 -4.76 24.72 37.82
N SER A 700 -3.53 24.60 37.30
CA SER A 700 -2.84 25.60 36.48
C SER A 700 -2.79 25.23 34.98
N SER A 701 -3.72 24.39 34.50
CA SER A 701 -3.86 24.13 33.07
C SER A 701 -5.30 23.91 32.65
N HIS A 702 -5.62 24.11 31.37
CA HIS A 702 -6.85 23.66 30.70
C HIS A 702 -6.47 22.94 29.39
N ILE A 703 -6.85 21.67 29.28
CA ILE A 703 -6.44 20.77 28.20
C ILE A 703 -7.68 20.35 27.40
N TYR A 704 -7.94 21.05 26.31
CA TYR A 704 -9.06 20.79 25.41
C TYR A 704 -8.72 19.61 24.50
N VAL A 705 -9.56 18.58 24.52
CA VAL A 705 -9.35 17.33 23.79
C VAL A 705 -10.54 17.04 22.90
N ALA A 706 -10.28 16.68 21.64
CA ALA A 706 -11.28 16.38 20.60
C ALA A 706 -12.36 15.38 21.04
N GLN A 707 -13.55 15.51 20.48
CA GLN A 707 -14.71 14.68 20.83
C GLN A 707 -14.47 13.18 20.56
N ASN A 708 -13.81 12.83 19.45
CA ASN A 708 -13.54 11.47 19.02
C ASN A 708 -12.29 10.81 19.67
N HIS A 709 -11.47 11.58 20.39
CA HIS A 709 -10.14 11.15 20.81
C HIS A 709 -10.15 9.95 21.78
N ALA A 710 -9.12 9.10 21.70
CA ALA A 710 -9.00 7.84 22.42
C ALA A 710 -9.03 7.95 23.97
N ALA A 711 -8.87 9.15 24.54
CA ALA A 711 -9.09 9.39 25.97
C ALA A 711 -10.54 9.12 26.42
N TRP A 712 -11.50 9.16 25.49
CA TRP A 712 -12.93 9.00 25.77
C TRP A 712 -13.45 7.58 25.55
N ASP A 713 -12.66 6.70 24.91
CA ASP A 713 -13.02 5.32 24.56
C ASP A 713 -13.49 4.51 25.79
N PRO A 714 -14.79 4.10 25.85
CA PRO A 714 -15.33 3.32 26.96
C PRO A 714 -14.61 1.98 27.20
N ALA A 715 -14.03 1.36 26.16
CA ALA A 715 -13.29 0.11 26.28
C ALA A 715 -11.90 0.29 26.92
N ARG A 716 -11.32 1.49 26.82
CA ARG A 716 -10.00 1.85 27.37
C ARG A 716 -10.09 2.72 28.63
N GLN A 717 -11.29 3.15 29.04
CA GLN A 717 -11.50 4.12 30.11
C GLN A 717 -10.88 3.69 31.45
N ARG A 718 -9.72 4.29 31.75
CA ARG A 718 -9.20 4.44 33.11
C ARG A 718 -9.54 5.85 33.59
N LYS A 719 -9.91 6.00 34.86
CA LYS A 719 -10.21 7.33 35.45
C LYS A 719 -9.05 8.29 35.18
N LEU A 720 -9.34 9.40 34.48
CA LEU A 720 -8.38 10.47 34.24
C LEU A 720 -7.80 10.95 35.57
N ARG A 721 -6.47 11.06 35.61
CA ARG A 721 -5.69 11.47 36.79
C ARG A 721 -5.25 12.92 36.63
N LYS A 722 -5.11 13.63 37.75
CA LYS A 722 -4.70 15.04 37.80
C LYS A 722 -3.43 15.38 37.00
N LYS A 723 -2.47 14.44 36.91
CA LYS A 723 -1.27 14.54 36.06
C LYS A 723 -1.51 14.74 34.54
N TYR A 724 -2.76 14.69 34.06
CA TYR A 724 -3.14 14.99 32.68
C TYR A 724 -3.69 16.43 32.51
N GLY A 725 -3.66 17.25 33.57
CA GLY A 725 -4.24 18.61 33.56
C GLY A 725 -5.76 18.61 33.79
N TYR A 726 -6.38 19.79 33.72
CA TYR A 726 -7.84 19.90 33.68
C TYR A 726 -8.32 19.57 32.27
N VAL A 727 -8.67 18.30 32.03
CA VAL A 727 -9.07 17.83 30.70
C VAL A 727 -10.52 18.20 30.42
N VAL A 728 -10.72 19.04 29.41
CA VAL A 728 -12.03 19.46 28.89
C VAL A 728 -12.30 18.73 27.58
N ARG A 729 -13.53 18.26 27.37
CA ARG A 729 -13.94 17.63 26.11
C ARG A 729 -14.54 18.70 25.20
N SER A 730 -13.89 18.95 24.07
CA SER A 730 -14.41 19.86 23.04
C SER A 730 -15.50 19.16 22.22
N PRO A 731 -16.50 19.88 21.67
CA PRO A 731 -17.49 19.31 20.77
C PRO A 731 -16.96 19.04 19.35
N HIS A 732 -15.76 19.55 19.01
CA HIS A 732 -15.11 19.42 17.71
C HIS A 732 -14.02 18.33 17.69
N ASP A 733 -13.63 17.92 16.48
CA ASP A 733 -12.60 16.90 16.25
C ASP A 733 -11.32 17.47 15.61
N ASP A 734 -11.37 18.69 15.05
CA ASP A 734 -10.25 19.39 14.41
C ASP A 734 -9.73 20.56 15.25
N LEU A 735 -8.42 20.83 15.17
CA LEU A 735 -7.76 21.85 16.02
C LEU A 735 -8.29 23.26 15.73
N SER A 736 -8.61 23.56 14.47
CA SER A 736 -9.10 24.88 14.03
C SER A 736 -10.42 25.26 14.71
N ASN A 737 -11.44 24.39 14.66
CA ASN A 737 -12.73 24.64 15.31
C ASN A 737 -12.64 24.55 16.84
N MET A 738 -11.77 23.69 17.39
CA MET A 738 -11.53 23.63 18.85
C MET A 738 -10.98 24.97 19.39
N LEU A 739 -10.05 25.60 18.66
CA LEU A 739 -9.49 26.91 19.02
C LEU A 739 -10.54 28.02 18.99
N GLU A 740 -11.42 28.05 17.99
CA GLU A 740 -12.46 29.10 17.88
C GLU A 740 -13.55 28.93 18.95
N GLU A 741 -14.02 27.70 19.20
CA GLU A 741 -15.08 27.41 20.21
C GLU A 741 -14.64 27.78 21.64
N HIS A 742 -13.41 27.46 22.03
CA HIS A 742 -12.89 27.75 23.37
C HIS A 742 -12.15 29.09 23.47
N ARG A 743 -12.21 29.94 22.43
CA ARG A 743 -11.53 31.23 22.39
C ARG A 743 -11.92 32.14 23.55
N ASP A 744 -13.23 32.40 23.68
CA ASP A 744 -13.76 33.28 24.72
C ASP A 744 -13.40 32.75 26.13
N GLU A 745 -13.59 31.44 26.37
CA GLU A 745 -13.25 30.75 27.64
C GLU A 745 -11.77 30.95 28.02
N VAL A 746 -10.85 30.66 27.11
CA VAL A 746 -9.40 30.81 27.32
C VAL A 746 -9.02 32.27 27.58
N THR A 747 -9.62 33.20 26.83
CA THR A 747 -9.35 34.63 27.02
C THR A 747 -9.89 35.16 28.34
N ASP A 748 -11.09 34.76 28.77
CA ASP A 748 -11.67 35.16 30.05
C ASP A 748 -10.85 34.66 31.25
N ILE A 749 -10.29 33.44 31.18
CA ILE A 749 -9.39 32.92 32.21
C ILE A 749 -8.12 33.79 32.32
N MET A 750 -7.49 34.14 31.19
CA MET A 750 -6.31 35.03 31.20
C MET A 750 -6.65 36.44 31.72
N LEU A 751 -7.86 36.96 31.46
CA LEU A 751 -8.29 38.24 32.03
C LEU A 751 -8.46 38.13 33.55
N GLN A 752 -9.16 37.11 34.05
CA GLN A 752 -9.36 36.90 35.48
C GLN A 752 -8.02 36.81 36.23
N LEU A 753 -7.07 36.04 35.71
CA LEU A 753 -5.73 35.91 36.30
C LEU A 753 -4.89 37.20 36.24
N THR A 754 -5.20 38.12 35.33
CA THR A 754 -4.50 39.42 35.18
C THR A 754 -5.33 40.61 35.66
N GLU A 755 -6.38 40.40 36.46
CA GLU A 755 -7.26 41.48 36.93
C GLU A 755 -6.50 42.54 37.74
N GLU A 756 -5.74 42.12 38.76
CA GLU A 756 -4.98 43.02 39.64
C GLU A 756 -4.01 43.93 38.85
N TRP A 757 -3.18 43.36 37.98
CA TRP A 757 -2.26 44.13 37.13
C TRP A 757 -2.99 45.11 36.19
N ARG A 758 -4.16 44.72 35.65
CA ARG A 758 -4.95 45.61 34.77
C ARG A 758 -5.59 46.75 35.55
N GLU A 759 -5.99 46.54 36.81
CA GLU A 759 -6.45 47.62 37.70
C GLU A 759 -5.31 48.61 38.01
N GLU A 760 -4.12 48.12 38.35
CA GLU A 760 -2.93 48.95 38.59
C GLU A 760 -2.54 49.79 37.35
N GLN A 761 -2.52 49.18 36.16
CA GLN A 761 -2.26 49.91 34.92
C GLN A 761 -3.35 50.95 34.63
N ALA A 762 -4.62 50.65 34.93
CA ALA A 762 -5.71 51.60 34.77
C ALA A 762 -5.63 52.78 35.76
N GLU A 763 -5.16 52.56 36.98
CA GLU A 763 -4.89 53.63 37.95
C GLU A 763 -3.67 54.47 37.53
N ALA A 764 -2.56 53.83 37.13
CA ALA A 764 -1.38 54.51 36.61
C ALA A 764 -1.69 55.35 35.35
N ALA A 765 -2.54 54.85 34.45
CA ALA A 765 -3.01 55.58 33.28
C ALA A 765 -3.89 56.80 33.65
N LYS A 766 -4.80 56.66 34.63
CA LYS A 766 -5.59 57.79 35.17
C LYS A 766 -4.67 58.84 35.80
N LEU A 767 -3.64 58.43 36.54
CA LEU A 767 -2.68 59.33 37.16
C LEU A 767 -1.89 60.12 36.10
N ARG A 768 -1.34 59.42 35.09
CA ARG A 768 -0.63 60.05 33.95
C ARG A 768 -1.54 61.03 33.19
N ALA A 769 -2.79 60.66 32.91
CA ALA A 769 -3.76 61.53 32.24
C ALA A 769 -4.10 62.77 33.10
N ALA A 770 -4.17 62.63 34.43
CA ALA A 770 -4.37 63.75 35.35
C ALA A 770 -3.16 64.69 35.41
N GLU A 771 -1.93 64.16 35.41
CA GLU A 771 -0.69 64.96 35.33
C GLU A 771 -0.58 65.73 34.00
N GLU A 772 -0.93 65.09 32.87
CA GLU A 772 -0.96 65.75 31.56
C GLU A 772 -2.04 66.84 31.48
N ALA A 773 -3.20 66.62 32.09
CA ALA A 773 -4.26 67.63 32.20
C ALA A 773 -3.88 68.81 33.10
N GLN A 774 -3.08 68.58 34.16
CA GLN A 774 -2.62 69.63 35.07
C GLN A 774 -1.42 70.44 34.54
N ASN A 775 -0.69 69.96 33.54
CA ASN A 775 0.53 70.62 33.04
C ASN A 775 0.58 70.79 31.51
N PRO A 776 -0.24 71.71 30.94
CA PRO A 776 -0.31 71.92 29.49
C PRO A 776 1.00 72.40 28.84
N ALA A 777 2.00 72.84 29.62
CA ALA A 777 3.30 73.24 29.11
C ALA A 777 4.14 72.07 28.58
N LYS A 778 3.97 70.84 29.09
CA LYS A 778 4.65 69.64 28.55
C LYS A 778 4.22 69.33 27.11
N ARG A 779 2.98 69.70 26.72
CA ARG A 779 2.40 69.46 25.39
C ARG A 779 3.13 70.15 24.24
N HIS A 780 3.95 71.17 24.53
CA HIS A 780 4.80 71.84 23.53
C HIS A 780 6.25 71.32 23.49
N GLN A 781 6.74 70.65 24.54
CA GLN A 781 8.08 70.06 24.51
C GLN A 781 8.10 68.69 23.84
N SER A 782 7.09 67.83 24.05
CA SER A 782 6.99 66.53 23.37
C SER A 782 6.93 66.66 21.84
N ASN A 783 6.19 67.65 21.33
CA ASN A 783 6.14 67.96 19.90
C ASN A 783 7.44 68.58 19.33
N SER A 784 8.37 69.04 20.17
CA SER A 784 9.69 69.54 19.74
C SER A 784 10.77 68.46 19.72
N ALA A 785 10.71 67.50 20.65
CA ALA A 785 11.65 66.38 20.70
C ALA A 785 11.47 65.44 19.48
N ALA A 786 10.22 65.21 19.05
CA ALA A 786 9.90 64.41 17.86
C ALA A 786 10.38 65.02 16.52
N PHE A 787 10.80 66.29 16.50
CA PHE A 787 11.22 66.99 15.27
C PHE A 787 12.74 67.23 15.15
N LEU A 788 13.51 66.99 16.22
CA LEU A 788 14.94 67.32 16.27
C LEU A 788 15.90 66.11 16.16
N GLN A 789 15.38 64.87 16.13
CA GLN A 789 16.20 63.68 15.89
C GLN A 789 16.26 63.24 14.41
N ASN A 790 15.54 63.90 13.51
CA ASN A 790 15.38 63.47 12.11
C ASN A 790 15.95 64.45 11.06
N SER A 791 16.89 65.34 11.45
CA SER A 791 17.40 66.40 10.56
C SER A 791 18.89 66.74 10.69
N THR A 792 19.75 65.73 10.79
CA THR A 792 21.14 65.82 10.27
C THR A 792 21.62 64.48 9.72
N ILE A 793 21.58 64.31 8.41
CA ILE A 793 22.67 63.78 7.55
C ILE A 793 22.21 63.86 6.07
N TYR A 794 23.01 64.57 5.27
CA TYR A 794 22.93 64.83 3.82
C TYR A 794 21.76 65.61 3.21
N ASP A 795 21.99 66.92 3.13
CA ASP A 795 21.56 67.79 2.04
C ASP A 795 22.62 67.76 0.91
N SER A 796 22.22 67.58 -0.36
CA SER A 796 22.84 68.24 -1.52
C SER A 796 22.05 68.02 -2.83
N ASN A 797 21.52 69.13 -3.38
CA ASN A 797 21.10 69.36 -4.79
C ASN A 797 20.03 68.42 -5.43
N GLY A 798 18.94 68.91 -6.04
CA GLY A 798 18.45 70.29 -6.18
C GLY A 798 17.34 70.47 -7.24
N THR A 799 16.72 71.65 -7.22
CA THR A 799 15.86 72.29 -8.27
C THR A 799 14.43 71.80 -8.59
N SER A 800 13.48 72.73 -8.34
CA SER A 800 12.22 73.04 -9.07
C SER A 800 11.04 72.05 -9.11
N GLY A 801 9.90 72.45 -8.52
CA GLY A 801 8.55 71.93 -8.81
C GLY A 801 7.87 72.69 -9.97
N PRO A 802 6.55 73.03 -9.93
CA PRO A 802 5.57 72.80 -8.85
C PRO A 802 4.13 72.39 -9.31
N THR A 803 3.20 72.28 -8.35
CA THR A 803 1.71 72.31 -8.49
C THR A 803 1.04 71.11 -9.21
N SER A 804 -0.20 70.69 -8.89
CA SER A 804 -1.26 71.24 -8.02
C SER A 804 -2.14 70.15 -7.36
N ASN A 805 -2.67 70.44 -6.17
CA ASN A 805 -4.07 70.32 -5.71
C ASN A 805 -5.09 69.59 -6.65
N SER A 806 -6.10 68.85 -6.18
CA SER A 806 -6.67 68.67 -4.82
C SER A 806 -7.81 67.63 -4.81
N SER A 807 -8.25 67.22 -3.61
CA SER A 807 -9.64 66.83 -3.27
C SER A 807 -10.36 65.73 -4.08
N GLY A 808 -10.56 64.56 -3.45
CA GLY A 808 -11.84 63.84 -3.57
C GLY A 808 -12.87 64.41 -2.58
N PRO A 809 -13.83 63.63 -2.06
CA PRO A 809 -14.43 62.41 -2.61
C PRO A 809 -15.98 62.50 -2.66
N THR A 810 -16.65 61.64 -3.43
CA THR A 810 -18.09 61.38 -3.18
C THR A 810 -18.50 59.95 -3.54
N SER A 811 -19.48 59.48 -2.78
CA SER A 811 -19.97 58.11 -2.66
C SER A 811 -21.09 57.73 -3.64
N ALA A 812 -21.06 56.47 -4.05
CA ALA A 812 -22.20 55.53 -4.08
C ALA A 812 -23.37 55.69 -5.08
N ALA A 813 -23.95 54.50 -5.33
CA ALA A 813 -25.28 54.19 -5.85
C ALA A 813 -25.54 54.32 -7.37
N GLY A 814 -26.30 53.33 -7.90
CA GLY A 814 -27.31 53.64 -8.93
C GLY A 814 -27.29 52.89 -10.25
N SER A 815 -27.18 51.56 -10.24
CA SER A 815 -27.94 50.62 -11.11
C SER A 815 -28.48 51.06 -12.50
N ASN A 816 -28.21 50.20 -13.51
CA ASN A 816 -29.05 49.88 -14.70
C ASN A 816 -29.37 51.03 -15.69
N SER A 817 -29.03 50.91 -16.97
CA SER A 817 -29.56 49.86 -17.85
C SER A 817 -28.96 49.91 -19.27
N MET A 818 -29.04 48.77 -19.97
CA MET A 818 -29.15 48.55 -21.44
C MET A 818 -28.68 49.68 -22.40
N THR A 819 -27.84 49.41 -23.41
CA THR A 819 -28.24 48.64 -24.62
C THR A 819 -27.07 48.16 -25.49
N ASP A 820 -27.40 47.19 -26.33
CA ASP A 820 -26.72 46.58 -27.49
C ASP A 820 -25.58 47.34 -28.22
N GLY A 821 -24.56 46.59 -28.66
CA GLY A 821 -23.43 47.12 -29.44
C GLY A 821 -22.59 46.04 -30.14
N ASN A 822 -23.19 45.28 -31.06
CA ASN A 822 -22.57 44.18 -31.82
C ASN A 822 -21.28 44.60 -32.57
N GLY A 823 -20.14 43.95 -32.30
CA GLY A 823 -18.81 44.30 -32.84
C GLY A 823 -18.10 43.13 -33.54
N ASN A 824 -18.30 43.01 -34.85
CA ASN A 824 -17.88 41.86 -35.65
C ASN A 824 -16.41 41.94 -36.15
N ARG A 825 -15.70 40.80 -36.09
CA ARG A 825 -14.54 40.37 -36.92
C ARG A 825 -13.56 41.43 -37.48
N GLY A 826 -12.30 41.31 -37.06
CA GLY A 826 -11.35 40.53 -37.88
C GLY A 826 -10.16 41.22 -38.56
N GLY A 827 -8.99 40.59 -38.44
CA GLY A 827 -8.04 40.42 -39.54
C GLY A 827 -6.75 41.24 -39.55
N GLY A 828 -5.61 40.55 -39.67
CA GLY A 828 -4.48 41.04 -40.48
C GLY A 828 -3.07 41.00 -39.89
N ARG A 829 -2.28 40.00 -40.36
CA ARG A 829 -0.86 40.06 -40.80
C ARG A 829 -0.09 41.39 -40.55
N GLY A 830 1.17 41.43 -40.10
CA GLY A 830 2.22 40.42 -39.88
C GLY A 830 3.63 41.00 -40.17
N ILE A 831 4.66 40.15 -40.32
CA ILE A 831 5.95 40.37 -41.06
C ILE A 831 7.18 40.99 -40.32
N ARG A 832 8.21 40.13 -40.12
CA ARG A 832 9.71 40.26 -40.20
C ARG A 832 10.54 41.22 -39.31
N HIS A 833 11.38 40.60 -38.46
CA HIS A 833 12.88 40.52 -38.47
C HIS A 833 13.82 41.72 -38.78
N THR A 834 15.01 41.65 -38.12
CA THR A 834 16.31 42.38 -38.28
C THR A 834 16.42 43.78 -37.62
N SER A 835 17.55 44.23 -37.02
CA SER A 835 18.81 43.56 -36.55
C SER A 835 19.76 44.52 -35.79
N LEU A 836 20.38 44.07 -34.66
CA LEU A 836 21.71 44.49 -34.09
C LEU A 836 21.92 46.00 -33.71
N PRO A 837 23.04 46.45 -33.05
CA PRO A 837 24.30 45.77 -32.64
C PRO A 837 24.76 45.97 -31.16
N ALA A 838 26.00 45.55 -30.83
CA ALA A 838 26.66 45.59 -29.50
C ALA A 838 28.05 46.30 -29.51
N PRO A 839 28.71 46.45 -28.35
CA PRO A 839 30.19 46.39 -28.19
C PRO A 839 30.62 45.40 -27.07
N ALA A 840 31.67 44.55 -27.15
CA ALA A 840 33.14 44.73 -27.34
C ALA A 840 33.86 45.31 -26.07
N ALA A 841 34.99 44.80 -25.52
CA ALA A 841 35.94 43.72 -25.90
C ALA A 841 36.84 43.19 -24.71
N ASP A 842 37.70 42.20 -25.02
CA ASP A 842 38.68 41.34 -24.25
C ASP A 842 39.95 42.09 -23.71
N PRO A 843 41.12 41.51 -23.23
CA PRO A 843 41.54 40.10 -22.94
C PRO A 843 42.47 39.81 -21.71
N ARG A 844 42.68 38.51 -21.34
CA ARG A 844 44.04 37.87 -21.15
C ARG A 844 44.10 36.36 -20.76
N SER A 845 44.81 35.59 -21.61
CA SER A 845 45.73 34.43 -21.37
C SER A 845 45.31 33.09 -20.71
N THR A 846 45.22 32.06 -21.59
CA THR A 846 45.63 30.63 -21.56
C THR A 846 46.75 30.16 -20.60
N PRO A 847 46.94 28.82 -20.30
CA PRO A 847 46.77 27.68 -21.25
C PRO A 847 46.23 26.31 -20.75
N MET A 848 45.88 25.44 -21.72
CA MET A 848 45.62 24.00 -21.54
C MET A 848 46.92 23.18 -21.55
N ILE A 849 47.00 22.06 -20.80
CA ILE A 849 47.82 20.88 -21.13
C ILE A 849 47.09 19.55 -20.83
N ARG A 850 47.09 18.70 -21.87
CA ARG A 850 46.91 17.24 -22.00
C ARG A 850 46.75 16.31 -20.78
N SER A 851 45.91 15.30 -20.99
CA SER A 851 45.85 14.00 -20.28
C SER A 851 47.14 13.17 -20.41
N PRO A 852 47.39 12.28 -19.43
CA PRO A 852 48.09 11.02 -19.67
C PRO A 852 47.30 9.79 -19.20
N SER A 853 47.47 8.69 -19.93
CA SER A 853 47.15 7.32 -19.50
C SER A 853 48.24 6.75 -18.57
N GLY A 854 47.89 5.95 -17.56
CA GLY A 854 48.90 5.20 -16.78
C GLY A 854 48.34 4.39 -15.62
N HIS A 855 48.77 3.13 -15.49
CA HIS A 855 48.38 2.18 -14.43
C HIS A 855 48.86 2.58 -13.02
N GLY A 856 48.19 2.06 -11.98
CA GLY A 856 48.92 1.60 -10.78
C GLY A 856 48.23 1.76 -9.41
N ALA A 857 47.98 0.62 -8.75
CA ALA A 857 47.92 0.42 -7.30
C ALA A 857 46.92 1.23 -6.43
N HIS A 858 45.84 0.56 -6.01
CA HIS A 858 45.13 0.91 -4.78
C HIS A 858 45.98 0.53 -3.54
N PRO A 859 46.16 1.43 -2.56
CA PRO A 859 46.71 1.06 -1.26
C PRO A 859 45.64 0.33 -0.41
N ARG A 860 46.03 -0.77 0.23
CA ARG A 860 45.16 -1.55 1.14
C ARG A 860 44.94 -0.79 2.45
N GLY A 861 43.69 -0.49 2.79
CA GLY A 861 43.27 -0.21 4.17
C GLY A 861 43.12 -1.51 4.99
N PRO A 862 43.25 -1.47 6.32
CA PRO A 862 43.15 -2.66 7.17
C PRO A 862 41.69 -3.13 7.33
N PRO A 863 41.46 -4.44 7.59
CA PRO A 863 40.13 -4.97 7.80
C PRO A 863 39.59 -4.58 9.18
N LEU A 864 38.36 -4.07 9.23
CA LEU A 864 37.59 -3.94 10.47
C LEU A 864 36.98 -5.30 10.82
N GLY A 865 37.17 -5.73 12.07
CA GLY A 865 36.81 -7.08 12.52
C GLY A 865 35.33 -7.25 12.87
N ASN A 866 34.88 -8.50 12.79
CA ASN A 866 33.54 -8.92 13.20
C ASN A 866 33.27 -8.60 14.68
N PHE A 867 32.19 -7.87 14.96
CA PHE A 867 31.67 -7.70 16.31
C PHE A 867 30.63 -8.79 16.62
N THR A 868 31.09 -9.86 17.24
CA THR A 868 30.22 -10.88 17.84
C THR A 868 29.65 -10.36 19.15
N ILE A 869 28.33 -10.18 19.27
CA ILE A 869 27.67 -9.82 20.53
C ILE A 869 27.41 -11.10 21.34
N THR A 870 28.25 -11.36 22.33
CA THR A 870 28.06 -12.44 23.31
C THR A 870 27.23 -11.93 24.50
N PRO A 871 26.10 -12.55 24.87
CA PRO A 871 25.29 -12.11 26.00
C PRO A 871 25.99 -12.38 27.34
N THR A 872 26.15 -11.34 28.16
CA THR A 872 26.84 -11.44 29.46
C THR A 872 25.93 -11.96 30.57
N ARG A 873 26.33 -13.11 31.13
CA ARG A 873 25.77 -13.68 32.36
C ARG A 873 26.08 -12.74 33.56
N ARG A 874 25.06 -12.36 34.34
CA ARG A 874 25.22 -12.00 35.76
C ARG A 874 24.09 -12.61 36.59
N ALA A 875 24.45 -13.16 37.75
CA ALA A 875 23.56 -13.85 38.67
C ALA A 875 23.46 -13.09 40.02
N GLY A 876 22.37 -13.32 40.76
CA GLY A 876 22.11 -12.71 42.07
C GLY A 876 20.62 -12.31 42.21
N SER A 877 19.70 -13.25 42.34
CA SER A 877 19.24 -13.82 43.63
C SER A 877 18.23 -12.93 44.37
N GLY A 878 16.94 -13.25 44.24
CA GLY A 878 15.84 -12.67 45.01
C GLY A 878 14.60 -13.57 44.91
N SER A 879 14.28 -14.31 45.97
CA SER A 879 13.28 -15.37 45.99
C SER A 879 11.92 -14.90 46.53
N VAL A 880 10.84 -15.05 45.75
CA VAL A 880 9.45 -15.11 46.26
C VAL A 880 8.64 -16.12 45.43
N SER A 881 7.83 -16.94 46.11
CA SER A 881 7.10 -18.10 45.55
C SER A 881 5.83 -17.73 44.75
N PRO A 882 5.43 -18.51 43.73
CA PRO A 882 4.12 -18.39 43.09
C PRO A 882 3.04 -19.14 43.89
N GLY A 883 2.01 -18.41 44.34
CA GLY A 883 0.83 -18.96 45.00
C GLY A 883 -0.28 -19.37 44.01
N LYS A 884 -0.94 -20.50 44.26
CA LYS A 884 -2.09 -21.01 43.49
C LYS A 884 -3.32 -20.09 43.58
N ARG A 885 -4.07 -19.97 42.47
CA ARG A 885 -5.55 -19.83 42.37
C ARG A 885 -5.94 -19.93 40.88
N THR A 886 -6.40 -21.08 40.38
CA THR A 886 -7.79 -21.61 40.36
C THR A 886 -8.75 -20.86 39.43
N ARG A 887 -9.27 -21.58 38.43
CA ARG A 887 -10.43 -21.23 37.58
C ARG A 887 -11.67 -20.88 38.41
N GLY A 888 -12.56 -20.09 37.82
CA GLY A 888 -13.94 -19.90 38.27
C GLY A 888 -14.72 -19.05 37.25
N GLU A 889 -15.61 -19.74 36.51
CA GLU A 889 -16.62 -19.23 35.55
C GLU A 889 -16.10 -18.48 34.31
#